data_AF-A0A3P9IW84-F1
#
_entry.id   AF-A0A3P9IW84-F1
#
_cell.length_a   1.000
_cell.length_b   1.000
_cell.length_c   1.000
_cell.angle_alpha   90.00
_cell.angle_beta   90.00
_cell.angle_gamma   90.00
#
_symmetry.space_group_name_H-M   'P 1'
#
loop_
_entity.id
_entity.type
_entity.pdbx_description
1 polymer ?
#
loop_
_entity_poly.entity_id
_entity_poly.type
_entity_poly.pdbx_seq_one_letter_code
_entity_poly.pdbx_strand_id
1 'polypeptide(L)'
;FWPARGSSRDPNQLRFTLQEAVQKRTFTKWINSHLAKHVPPLEVKDLFEDIKDGVMLLALLEVLSGQKLPCEQGKKLKRIHWVANIGTALKFLEGRKIKLVNINSTDIVDGRPSIVLGLVWTIILYFQIEELTSSLPELPLLSSSTSSMDSSTSSTDTTSPPVKRKPLPPVQGGARKALLRWVQQTSTKCLRLEVKDFGPSWRTGLAFFALINALRPNLVDMERVRRRSNRENLQEAFLLAETELGIPQLLDPEDVDVDKPDEKSVMTYVAQFLKYHPQRKQRDAQGQQQEEVTSCQNCREQRKALRELKMWLDQLERDALQTQETGGSLAQQYQLFKSLHVQLEVRRKQVEGALQSTQRDGMLTVDQALVKQAWERASNLLDWHLQLDRSLPSPLDTVGVWLHEAEGALRDEMVVQLADDITANTVHRALEQHKDVLRSLESHQQIFQRIHKDRSVDGVPVPPDQLQDMAERLNFVSTSSNAHLARMEFLENKHHMQAFLMIAESKLKFWIVKYGQQESVELMLHNYISFVEKQRFFENYEVLFRSLKESAEAYVSADSSVDEGEMGVRRFMREVLTQWRSLSMEVRSVKSMLEQVLFNWEQYTSTVTSLQAWLEDAEEALSQPENTKREFFRNLSHWIDQHAAMNDAGNFLIETCDETISLDLKQQLLLMNGRWRELFLTVKQYAHSEELEKWRKDHLKAVLALKELLDSAEAKLNAPVQVSFLSVRSFLQDVEVGFIGE
;
A
#
# COMPACT_ATOMS: atom_id res chain seq x y z
N PHE A 1 39.13 29.04 22.69
CA PHE A 1 37.70 28.98 23.06
C PHE A 1 37.24 27.53 22.97
N TRP A 2 36.88 26.93 24.10
CA TRP A 2 36.33 25.56 24.20
C TRP A 2 35.11 25.36 23.29
N PRO A 3 34.87 24.17 22.71
CA PRO A 3 33.58 23.85 22.15
C PRO A 3 32.59 23.53 23.28
N ALA A 4 31.40 24.14 23.17
CA ALA A 4 30.32 24.06 24.13
C ALA A 4 29.81 22.63 24.34
N ARG A 5 29.48 22.34 25.60
CA ARG A 5 28.91 21.08 26.10
C ARG A 5 27.51 20.82 25.53
N GLY A 6 27.31 19.57 25.09
CA GLY A 6 26.18 18.73 25.47
C GLY A 6 24.76 19.21 25.13
N SER A 7 24.30 18.91 23.92
CA SER A 7 22.87 18.65 23.70
C SER A 7 22.55 17.27 24.28
N SER A 8 21.83 17.24 25.41
CA SER A 8 21.26 16.03 25.99
C SER A 8 20.24 15.44 25.00
N ARG A 9 20.66 14.45 24.20
CA ARG A 9 19.73 13.67 23.38
C ARG A 9 18.76 12.94 24.31
N ASP A 10 17.46 13.02 24.01
CA ASP A 10 16.40 12.36 24.76
C ASP A 10 16.70 10.84 24.90
N PRO A 11 16.71 10.27 26.12
CA PRO A 11 16.93 8.84 26.35
C PRO A 11 16.00 7.94 25.55
N ASN A 12 14.77 8.41 25.25
CA ASN A 12 13.84 7.67 24.42
C ASN A 12 14.30 7.64 22.96
N GLN A 13 14.84 8.74 22.44
CA GLN A 13 15.33 8.83 21.07
C GLN A 13 16.58 7.97 20.85
N LEU A 14 17.49 7.90 21.83
CA LEU A 14 18.62 6.95 21.80
C LEU A 14 18.18 5.48 21.86
N ARG A 15 17.12 5.17 22.62
CA ARG A 15 16.59 3.80 22.72
C ARG A 15 15.96 3.34 21.41
N PHE A 16 15.23 4.21 20.74
CA PHE A 16 14.65 3.92 19.42
C PHE A 16 15.75 3.64 18.37
N THR A 17 16.83 4.43 18.35
CA THR A 17 17.92 4.20 17.39
C THR A 17 18.74 2.94 17.67
N LEU A 18 18.88 2.54 18.94
CA LEU A 18 19.55 1.28 19.32
C LEU A 18 18.75 0.05 18.86
N GLN A 19 17.43 0.04 19.03
CA GLN A 19 16.59 -1.07 18.55
C GLN A 19 16.59 -1.17 17.02
N GLU A 20 16.53 -0.04 16.31
CA GLU A 20 16.64 -0.02 14.85
C GLU A 20 18.01 -0.54 14.36
N ALA A 21 19.10 -0.27 15.09
CA ALA A 21 20.42 -0.79 14.77
C ALA A 21 20.51 -2.32 14.93
N VAL A 22 19.91 -2.88 15.99
CA VAL A 22 19.82 -4.33 16.22
C VAL A 22 18.99 -5.00 15.12
N GLN A 23 17.83 -4.42 14.80
CA GLN A 23 16.98 -4.92 13.71
C GLN A 23 17.73 -4.87 12.37
N LYS A 24 18.43 -3.76 12.06
CA LYS A 24 19.24 -3.64 10.84
C LYS A 24 20.24 -4.78 10.74
N ARG A 25 21.04 -5.06 11.79
CA ARG A 25 22.02 -6.16 11.79
C ARG A 25 21.35 -7.52 11.58
N THR A 26 20.33 -7.81 12.38
CA THR A 26 19.63 -9.10 12.37
C THR A 26 18.97 -9.38 11.02
N PHE A 27 18.27 -8.39 10.48
CA PHE A 27 17.59 -8.50 9.19
C PHE A 27 18.58 -8.57 8.03
N THR A 28 19.71 -7.86 8.09
CA THR A 28 20.77 -7.98 7.08
C THR A 28 21.33 -9.41 7.03
N LYS A 29 21.69 -9.98 8.19
CA LYS A 29 22.17 -11.37 8.28
C LYS A 29 21.10 -12.35 7.78
N TRP A 30 19.83 -12.10 8.08
CA TRP A 30 18.73 -12.94 7.60
C TRP A 30 18.59 -12.89 6.08
N ILE A 31 18.59 -11.69 5.47
CA ILE A 31 18.52 -11.52 4.01
C ILE A 31 19.68 -12.25 3.34
N ASN A 32 20.91 -12.07 3.84
CA ASN A 32 22.10 -12.72 3.30
C ASN A 32 22.04 -14.25 3.38
N SER A 33 21.43 -14.80 4.44
CA SER A 33 21.23 -16.26 4.56
C SER A 33 20.34 -16.86 3.45
N HIS A 34 19.48 -16.04 2.83
CA HIS A 34 18.67 -16.44 1.67
C HIS A 34 19.31 -16.05 0.35
N LEU A 35 19.86 -14.84 0.22
CA LEU A 35 20.51 -14.38 -1.01
C LEU A 35 21.77 -15.20 -1.36
N ALA A 36 22.42 -15.84 -0.38
CA ALA A 36 23.48 -16.81 -0.63
C ALA A 36 23.01 -18.01 -1.48
N LYS A 37 21.70 -18.29 -1.54
CA LYS A 37 21.09 -19.35 -2.36
C LYS A 37 20.65 -18.86 -3.75
N HIS A 38 20.67 -17.55 -3.99
CA HIS A 38 20.39 -16.99 -5.31
C HIS A 38 21.50 -17.35 -6.30
N VAL A 39 21.19 -17.42 -7.59
CA VAL A 39 22.17 -17.73 -8.65
C VAL A 39 22.19 -16.57 -9.66
N PRO A 40 23.28 -15.79 -9.74
CA PRO A 40 24.49 -15.84 -8.90
C PRO A 40 24.22 -15.38 -7.45
N PRO A 41 25.05 -15.78 -6.46
CA PRO A 41 24.89 -15.36 -5.08
C PRO A 41 24.98 -13.84 -4.92
N LEU A 42 24.12 -13.28 -4.08
CA LEU A 42 24.07 -11.85 -3.78
C LEU A 42 24.27 -11.61 -2.28
N GLU A 43 24.75 -10.42 -1.93
CA GLU A 43 25.00 -10.02 -0.54
C GLU A 43 24.64 -8.55 -0.33
N VAL A 44 23.94 -8.28 0.77
CA VAL A 44 23.63 -6.94 1.29
C VAL A 44 24.66 -6.58 2.36
N LYS A 45 25.33 -5.44 2.18
CA LYS A 45 26.32 -4.89 3.13
C LYS A 45 25.69 -3.81 4.00
N ASP A 46 24.99 -2.86 3.39
CA ASP A 46 24.17 -1.87 4.08
C ASP A 46 22.72 -1.99 3.63
N LEU A 47 21.88 -2.53 4.52
CA LEU A 47 20.45 -2.72 4.26
C LEU A 47 19.72 -1.46 3.77
N PHE A 48 20.08 -0.27 4.25
CA PHE A 48 19.34 0.94 3.88
C PHE A 48 19.78 1.50 2.54
N GLU A 49 20.99 1.18 2.07
CA GLU A 49 21.51 1.62 0.78
C GLU A 49 21.30 0.57 -0.31
N ASP A 50 21.64 -0.68 -0.05
CA ASP A 50 21.65 -1.76 -1.05
C ASP A 50 20.24 -2.24 -1.43
N ILE A 51 19.21 -1.86 -0.68
CA ILE A 51 17.82 -2.20 -1.00
C ILE A 51 17.15 -1.16 -1.92
N LYS A 52 17.74 0.04 -2.06
CA LYS A 52 17.09 1.20 -2.67
C LYS A 52 16.73 0.98 -4.13
N ASP A 53 17.55 0.23 -4.87
CA ASP A 53 17.32 -0.06 -6.29
C ASP A 53 16.31 -1.19 -6.57
N GLY A 54 15.85 -1.85 -5.49
CA GLY A 54 14.89 -2.94 -5.52
C GLY A 54 15.40 -4.27 -6.05
N VAL A 55 16.65 -4.37 -6.50
CA VAL A 55 17.21 -5.61 -7.06
C VAL A 55 17.36 -6.67 -5.97
N MET A 56 17.97 -6.30 -4.83
CA MET A 56 18.14 -7.21 -3.69
C MET A 56 16.80 -7.66 -3.10
N LEU A 57 15.81 -6.77 -3.10
CA LEU A 57 14.46 -7.07 -2.61
C LEU A 57 13.74 -8.06 -3.52
N LEU A 58 13.79 -7.85 -4.84
CA LEU A 58 13.20 -8.78 -5.80
C LEU A 58 13.89 -10.15 -5.72
N ALA A 59 15.23 -10.20 -5.75
CA ALA A 59 15.97 -11.45 -5.63
C ALA A 59 15.64 -12.22 -4.34
N LEU A 60 15.48 -11.51 -3.21
CA LEU A 60 15.04 -12.11 -1.96
C LEU A 60 13.65 -12.74 -2.10
N LEU A 61 12.69 -12.02 -2.68
CA LEU A 61 11.34 -12.54 -2.89
C LEU A 61 11.32 -13.72 -3.88
N GLU A 62 12.17 -13.73 -4.89
CA GLU A 62 12.33 -14.88 -5.78
C GLU A 62 12.81 -16.11 -5.02
N VAL A 63 13.85 -15.98 -4.18
CA VAL A 63 14.38 -17.09 -3.38
C VAL A 63 13.35 -17.61 -2.38
N LEU A 64 12.62 -16.71 -1.72
CA LEU A 64 11.61 -17.10 -0.72
C LEU A 64 10.38 -17.74 -1.36
N SER A 65 9.97 -17.27 -2.54
CA SER A 65 8.74 -17.72 -3.18
C SER A 65 8.92 -18.83 -4.22
N GLY A 66 10.14 -19.03 -4.72
CA GLY A 66 10.45 -19.91 -5.84
C GLY A 66 9.98 -19.39 -7.21
N GLN A 67 9.46 -18.16 -7.28
CA GLN A 67 8.91 -17.57 -8.51
C GLN A 67 9.85 -16.50 -9.06
N LYS A 68 10.06 -16.49 -10.38
CA LYS A 68 10.81 -15.42 -11.05
C LYS A 68 9.96 -14.15 -11.16
N LEU A 69 10.54 -13.02 -10.79
CA LEU A 69 9.89 -11.72 -10.78
C LEU A 69 10.49 -10.81 -11.86
N PRO A 70 9.66 -10.00 -12.55
CA PRO A 70 10.18 -8.99 -13.45
C PRO A 70 11.09 -8.03 -12.70
N CYS A 71 12.32 -7.86 -13.19
CA CYS A 71 13.30 -6.95 -12.65
C CYS A 71 13.84 -6.10 -13.79
N GLU A 72 13.79 -4.78 -13.64
CA GLU A 72 14.46 -3.85 -14.53
C GLU A 72 15.97 -4.07 -14.39
N GLN A 73 16.65 -4.38 -15.50
CA GLN A 73 18.08 -4.67 -15.55
C GLN A 73 18.79 -3.68 -16.48
N GLY A 74 19.94 -3.15 -16.06
CA GLY A 74 20.73 -2.25 -16.89
C GLY A 74 22.07 -1.87 -16.25
N LYS A 75 23.04 -1.42 -17.07
CA LYS A 75 24.40 -1.06 -16.59
C LYS A 75 24.42 0.11 -15.60
N LYS A 76 23.37 0.95 -15.56
CA LYS A 76 23.16 2.03 -14.58
C LYS A 76 21.66 2.21 -14.30
N LEU A 77 21.17 1.69 -13.17
CA LEU A 77 19.80 1.93 -12.73
C LEU A 77 19.67 3.38 -12.20
N LYS A 78 18.65 4.11 -12.68
CA LYS A 78 18.27 5.43 -12.17
C LYS A 78 17.07 5.28 -11.22
N ARG A 79 16.79 6.32 -10.44
CA ARG A 79 15.70 6.35 -9.44
C ARG A 79 14.34 5.86 -9.96
N ILE A 80 13.99 6.13 -11.21
CA ILE A 80 12.72 5.66 -11.80
C ILE A 80 12.67 4.13 -11.91
N HIS A 81 13.79 3.47 -12.25
CA HIS A 81 13.90 2.01 -12.28
C HIS A 81 13.87 1.43 -10.86
N TRP A 82 14.46 2.15 -9.90
CA TRP A 82 14.41 1.77 -8.48
C TRP A 82 12.96 1.73 -7.98
N VAL A 83 12.20 2.79 -8.27
CA VAL A 83 10.77 2.87 -7.92
C VAL A 83 9.97 1.76 -8.63
N ALA A 84 10.27 1.46 -9.90
CA ALA A 84 9.62 0.37 -10.64
C ALA A 84 9.90 -1.01 -10.02
N ASN A 85 11.17 -1.33 -9.74
CA ASN A 85 11.57 -2.60 -9.10
C ASN A 85 10.93 -2.77 -7.72
N ILE A 86 10.99 -1.74 -6.88
CA ILE A 86 10.31 -1.75 -5.59
C ILE A 86 8.79 -1.89 -5.79
N GLY A 87 8.20 -1.18 -6.74
CA GLY A 87 6.78 -1.29 -7.08
C GLY A 87 6.37 -2.71 -7.45
N THR A 88 7.19 -3.42 -8.23
CA THR A 88 6.97 -4.84 -8.55
C THR A 88 7.03 -5.72 -7.30
N ALA A 89 8.01 -5.50 -6.42
CA ALA A 89 8.11 -6.24 -5.16
C ALA A 89 6.89 -6.01 -4.25
N LEU A 90 6.43 -4.77 -4.12
CA LEU A 90 5.25 -4.45 -3.29
C LEU A 90 3.97 -5.04 -3.88
N LYS A 91 3.75 -4.92 -5.21
CA LYS A 91 2.60 -5.56 -5.89
C LYS A 91 2.60 -7.07 -5.72
N PHE A 92 3.77 -7.71 -5.74
CA PHE A 92 3.88 -9.14 -5.49
C PHE A 92 3.42 -9.52 -4.08
N LEU A 93 3.82 -8.75 -3.06
CA LEU A 93 3.40 -8.95 -1.68
C LEU A 93 1.89 -8.73 -1.52
N GLU A 94 1.35 -7.67 -2.12
CA GLU A 94 -0.09 -7.37 -2.13
C GLU A 94 -0.90 -8.47 -2.83
N GLY A 95 -0.40 -9.00 -3.95
CA GLY A 95 -0.99 -10.12 -4.67
C GLY A 95 -1.12 -11.39 -3.82
N ARG A 96 -0.25 -11.57 -2.81
CA ARG A 96 -0.33 -12.64 -1.80
C ARG A 96 -1.21 -12.28 -0.59
N LYS A 97 -1.99 -11.19 -0.68
CA LYS A 97 -2.86 -10.64 0.36
C LYS A 97 -2.10 -10.18 1.62
N ILE A 98 -0.81 -9.82 1.49
CA ILE A 98 -0.01 -9.27 2.59
C ILE A 98 -0.34 -7.78 2.73
N LYS A 99 -0.68 -7.34 3.95
CA LYS A 99 -1.03 -5.94 4.22
C LYS A 99 0.22 -5.09 4.42
N LEU A 100 0.46 -4.15 3.51
CA LEU A 100 1.53 -3.17 3.60
C LEU A 100 0.98 -1.86 4.19
N VAL A 101 1.11 -1.67 5.50
CA VAL A 101 0.61 -0.45 6.18
C VAL A 101 1.72 0.60 6.23
N ASN A 102 1.49 1.77 5.63
CA ASN A 102 2.43 2.90 5.60
C ASN A 102 3.80 2.58 4.95
N ILE A 103 3.83 1.70 3.94
CA ILE A 103 5.03 1.36 3.19
C ILE A 103 4.79 1.75 1.73
N ASN A 104 5.46 2.80 1.25
CA ASN A 104 5.41 3.22 -0.15
C ASN A 104 6.74 2.96 -0.86
N SER A 105 6.70 2.81 -2.18
CA SER A 105 7.90 2.54 -3.00
C SER A 105 8.96 3.64 -2.87
N THR A 106 8.57 4.91 -2.96
CA THR A 106 9.47 6.08 -2.85
C THR A 106 10.27 6.09 -1.56
N ASP A 107 9.65 5.67 -0.47
CA ASP A 107 10.21 5.71 0.88
C ASP A 107 11.32 4.66 1.07
N ILE A 108 11.21 3.54 0.36
CA ILE A 108 12.20 2.47 0.32
C ILE A 108 13.35 2.88 -0.61
N VAL A 109 13.04 3.50 -1.75
CA VAL A 109 14.02 4.09 -2.67
C VAL A 109 14.86 5.18 -1.99
N ASP A 110 14.28 5.91 -1.04
CA ASP A 110 14.98 6.89 -0.20
C ASP A 110 15.77 6.27 0.95
N GLY A 111 15.66 4.95 1.18
CA GLY A 111 16.38 4.25 2.23
C GLY A 111 15.91 4.61 3.64
N ARG A 112 14.64 5.01 3.83
CA ARG A 112 14.15 5.46 5.15
C ARG A 112 14.17 4.30 6.17
N PRO A 113 14.98 4.36 7.24
CA PRO A 113 15.27 3.21 8.11
C PRO A 113 14.04 2.48 8.65
N SER A 114 13.11 3.20 9.27
CA SER A 114 11.91 2.62 9.91
C SER A 114 10.99 1.90 8.93
N ILE A 115 10.92 2.37 7.67
CA ILE A 115 10.08 1.79 6.63
C ILE A 115 10.75 0.58 6.00
N VAL A 116 12.05 0.67 5.72
CA VAL A 116 12.82 -0.48 5.24
C VAL A 116 12.76 -1.63 6.26
N LEU A 117 12.98 -1.34 7.55
CA LEU A 117 12.84 -2.34 8.62
C LEU A 117 11.41 -2.86 8.74
N GLY A 118 10.41 -2.00 8.60
CA GLY A 118 8.99 -2.39 8.59
C GLY A 118 8.62 -3.33 7.45
N LEU A 119 9.13 -3.08 6.24
CA LEU A 119 8.95 -3.93 5.07
C LEU A 119 9.62 -5.29 5.28
N VAL A 120 10.91 -5.30 5.65
CA VAL A 120 11.65 -6.56 5.84
C VAL A 120 11.03 -7.40 6.94
N TRP A 121 10.58 -6.78 8.04
CA TRP A 121 9.82 -7.47 9.08
C TRP A 121 8.53 -8.11 8.54
N THR A 122 7.79 -7.39 7.69
CA THR A 122 6.55 -7.92 7.09
C THR A 122 6.83 -9.14 6.22
N ILE A 123 7.94 -9.13 5.47
CA ILE A 123 8.39 -10.27 4.66
C ILE A 123 8.80 -11.45 5.56
N ILE A 124 9.59 -11.22 6.61
CA ILE A 124 9.98 -12.25 7.59
C ILE A 124 8.74 -12.86 8.26
N LEU A 125 7.84 -12.00 8.74
CA LEU A 125 6.63 -12.43 9.43
C LEU A 125 5.81 -13.39 8.55
N TYR A 126 5.65 -13.07 7.27
CA TYR A 126 4.86 -13.87 6.35
C TYR A 126 5.60 -15.15 5.89
N PHE A 127 6.75 -15.00 5.20
CA PHE A 127 7.47 -16.09 4.54
C PHE A 127 8.24 -17.00 5.48
N GLN A 128 8.46 -16.59 6.73
CA GLN A 128 9.13 -17.43 7.71
C GLN A 128 8.22 -17.77 8.88
N ILE A 129 7.65 -16.78 9.56
CA ILE A 129 6.99 -17.07 10.84
C ILE A 129 5.59 -17.63 10.63
N GLU A 130 4.73 -16.97 9.85
CA GLU A 130 3.38 -17.42 9.52
C GLU A 130 3.39 -18.74 8.75
N GLU A 131 4.25 -18.86 7.73
CA GLU A 131 4.38 -20.11 6.98
C GLU A 131 4.82 -21.28 7.89
N LEU A 132 5.84 -21.11 8.72
CA LEU A 132 6.30 -22.20 9.60
C LEU A 132 5.30 -22.51 10.72
N THR A 133 4.62 -21.50 11.28
CA THR A 133 3.66 -21.71 12.38
C THR A 133 2.31 -22.22 11.92
N SER A 134 1.86 -21.90 10.69
CA SER A 134 0.65 -22.47 10.10
C SER A 134 0.74 -23.99 9.89
N SER A 135 1.97 -24.52 9.80
CA SER A 135 2.22 -25.97 9.67
C SER A 135 2.20 -26.74 11.00
N LEU A 136 2.05 -26.07 12.13
CA LEU A 136 1.98 -26.69 13.46
C LEU A 136 0.54 -27.15 13.77
N PRO A 137 0.34 -28.34 14.37
CA PRO A 137 -1.00 -28.80 14.76
C PRO A 137 -1.67 -27.85 15.76
N GLU A 138 -2.91 -27.42 15.48
CA GLU A 138 -3.74 -26.73 16.48
C GLU A 138 -4.17 -27.72 17.56
N LEU A 139 -3.58 -27.62 18.75
CA LEU A 139 -3.96 -28.42 19.92
C LEU A 139 -4.89 -27.62 20.86
N PRO A 140 -5.87 -28.29 21.50
CA PRO A 140 -6.92 -27.64 22.28
C PRO A 140 -6.37 -26.96 23.57
N LEU A 141 -6.96 -25.83 23.90
CA LEU A 141 -6.67 -25.01 25.08
C LEU A 141 -6.94 -25.80 26.37
N LEU A 142 -5.89 -26.28 27.05
CA LEU A 142 -6.02 -26.67 28.45
C LEU A 142 -5.94 -25.42 29.34
N SER A 143 -7.07 -25.16 29.98
CA SER A 143 -7.33 -24.17 31.02
C SER A 143 -6.19 -24.07 32.03
N SER A 144 -5.56 -22.90 32.13
CA SER A 144 -4.71 -22.54 33.26
C SER A 144 -5.56 -21.80 34.30
N SER A 145 -5.94 -22.54 35.34
CA SER A 145 -6.55 -22.04 36.56
C SER A 145 -5.67 -20.99 37.24
N THR A 146 -6.28 -19.88 37.68
CA THR A 146 -5.72 -19.02 38.73
C THR A 146 -6.70 -18.99 39.90
N SER A 147 -6.35 -19.73 40.95
CA SER A 147 -7.05 -19.79 42.22
C SER A 147 -6.71 -18.58 43.11
N SER A 148 -7.76 -17.87 43.55
CA SER A 148 -8.08 -17.36 44.89
C SER A 148 -6.96 -16.91 45.85
N MET A 149 -7.06 -15.67 46.37
CA MET A 149 -7.53 -15.36 47.74
C MET A 149 -7.55 -13.83 47.98
N ASP A 150 -8.71 -13.29 48.37
CA ASP A 150 -8.87 -12.51 49.63
C ASP A 150 -10.32 -12.04 49.80
N SER A 151 -10.86 -12.32 50.99
CA SER A 151 -12.15 -11.85 51.56
C SER A 151 -11.81 -10.69 52.51
N SER A 152 -12.61 -9.71 52.91
CA SER A 152 -14.05 -9.41 52.86
C SER A 152 -14.21 -8.02 53.50
N THR A 153 -15.07 -7.14 52.97
CA THR A 153 -15.88 -6.19 53.78
C THR A 153 -17.07 -5.69 52.96
N SER A 154 -18.23 -5.71 53.60
CA SER A 154 -19.57 -5.30 53.15
C SER A 154 -19.71 -3.81 52.78
N SER A 155 -20.48 -3.50 51.74
CA SER A 155 -21.79 -2.80 51.82
C SER A 155 -22.21 -2.09 50.52
N THR A 156 -23.47 -2.33 50.13
CA THR A 156 -24.44 -1.44 49.43
C THR A 156 -24.19 -0.95 48.00
N ASP A 157 -25.14 -1.35 47.12
CA ASP A 157 -25.81 -0.63 46.03
C ASP A 157 -25.05 0.46 45.27
N THR A 158 -24.78 0.22 43.98
CA THR A 158 -25.25 1.02 42.82
C THR A 158 -24.54 0.57 41.52
N THR A 159 -25.33 0.49 40.44
CA THR A 159 -24.95 0.65 39.01
C THR A 159 -23.73 -0.09 38.45
N SER A 160 -23.95 -1.12 37.61
CA SER A 160 -23.27 -1.36 36.30
C SER A 160 -23.72 -2.68 35.65
N PRO A 161 -24.05 -2.72 34.34
CA PRO A 161 -24.32 -3.95 33.58
C PRO A 161 -23.03 -4.63 33.06
N PRO A 162 -23.10 -5.90 32.59
CA PRO A 162 -21.93 -6.74 32.36
C PRO A 162 -21.22 -6.39 31.05
N VAL A 163 -19.89 -6.29 31.12
CA VAL A 163 -18.98 -6.04 30.00
C VAL A 163 -19.07 -7.17 28.98
N LYS A 164 -19.69 -6.87 27.84
CA LYS A 164 -19.67 -7.66 26.60
C LYS A 164 -18.22 -7.74 26.08
N ARG A 165 -17.79 -8.95 25.73
CA ARG A 165 -16.51 -9.23 25.07
C ARG A 165 -16.48 -8.53 23.70
N LYS A 166 -15.54 -7.60 23.52
CA LYS A 166 -15.15 -7.01 22.23
C LYS A 166 -14.65 -8.08 21.26
N PRO A 167 -15.08 -8.10 19.99
CA PRO A 167 -14.26 -8.59 18.89
C PRO A 167 -13.08 -7.62 18.75
N LEU A 168 -11.85 -8.12 18.93
CA LEU A 168 -10.65 -7.33 18.66
C LEU A 168 -10.37 -7.26 17.15
N PRO A 169 -9.62 -6.25 16.67
CA PRO A 169 -9.20 -6.11 15.27
C PRO A 169 -8.35 -7.32 14.83
N PRO A 170 -8.06 -7.53 13.52
CA PRO A 170 -7.25 -8.66 13.08
C PRO A 170 -5.91 -8.63 13.80
N VAL A 171 -5.73 -9.60 14.68
CA VAL A 171 -4.67 -9.63 15.67
C VAL A 171 -3.34 -9.84 14.96
N GLN A 172 -2.50 -8.79 14.91
CA GLN A 172 -1.06 -8.94 14.97
C GLN A 172 -0.76 -9.83 16.19
N GLY A 173 -0.65 -11.14 15.98
CA GLY A 173 -0.46 -12.07 17.10
C GLY A 173 -0.88 -13.52 16.88
N GLY A 174 -1.51 -13.90 15.76
CA GLY A 174 -1.73 -15.32 15.45
C GLY A 174 -0.42 -16.11 15.41
N ALA A 175 0.48 -15.73 14.51
CA ALA A 175 1.79 -16.36 14.33
C ALA A 175 2.71 -16.18 15.54
N ARG A 176 2.73 -14.98 16.14
CA ARG A 176 3.50 -14.72 17.37
C ARG A 176 3.05 -15.62 18.52
N LYS A 177 1.73 -15.75 18.74
CA LYS A 177 1.17 -16.60 19.80
C LYS A 177 1.39 -18.08 19.51
N ALA A 178 1.32 -18.49 18.25
CA ALA A 178 1.65 -19.85 17.83
C ALA A 178 3.13 -20.18 18.06
N LEU A 179 4.04 -19.28 17.66
CA LEU A 179 5.47 -19.42 17.91
C LEU A 179 5.77 -19.47 19.42
N LEU A 180 5.17 -18.58 20.21
CA LEU A 180 5.36 -18.56 21.67
C LEU A 180 4.85 -19.85 22.32
N ARG A 181 3.68 -20.34 21.92
CA ARG A 181 3.14 -21.63 22.38
C ARG A 181 4.06 -22.79 22.05
N TRP A 182 4.60 -22.82 20.83
CA TRP A 182 5.56 -23.85 20.43
C TRP A 182 6.82 -23.79 21.28
N VAL A 183 7.39 -22.61 21.52
CA VAL A 183 8.56 -22.44 22.40
C VAL A 183 8.22 -22.92 23.80
N GLN A 184 7.08 -22.52 24.36
CA GLN A 184 6.65 -22.93 25.69
C GLN A 184 6.54 -24.45 25.81
N GLN A 185 5.91 -25.12 24.85
CA GLN A 185 5.75 -26.57 24.85
C GLN A 185 7.07 -27.32 24.65
N THR A 186 7.95 -26.79 23.81
CA THR A 186 9.24 -27.40 23.50
C THR A 186 10.21 -27.24 24.68
N SER A 187 10.19 -26.08 25.34
CA SER A 187 11.04 -25.79 26.52
C SER A 187 10.56 -26.48 27.80
N THR A 188 9.25 -26.54 28.07
CA THR A 188 8.70 -27.17 29.30
C THR A 188 8.95 -28.67 29.40
N LYS A 189 9.07 -29.37 28.26
CA LYS A 189 9.43 -30.81 28.26
C LYS A 189 10.83 -31.06 28.80
N CYS A 190 11.73 -30.10 28.65
CA CYS A 190 13.13 -30.29 28.98
C CYS A 190 13.46 -29.76 30.37
N LEU A 191 13.00 -28.56 30.75
CA LEU A 191 13.19 -27.99 32.09
C LEU A 191 12.02 -27.05 32.42
N ARG A 192 11.64 -26.93 33.70
CA ARG A 192 10.57 -26.02 34.21
C ARG A 192 10.91 -24.52 34.05
N LEU A 193 11.27 -24.08 32.84
CA LEU A 193 11.54 -22.70 32.48
C LEU A 193 10.29 -22.09 31.84
N GLU A 194 9.87 -20.93 32.33
CA GLU A 194 8.66 -20.25 31.86
C GLU A 194 9.04 -19.12 30.89
N VAL A 195 8.90 -19.35 29.59
CA VAL A 195 9.11 -18.32 28.55
C VAL A 195 7.81 -17.57 28.31
N LYS A 196 7.78 -16.25 28.63
CA LYS A 196 6.55 -15.42 28.59
C LYS A 196 6.47 -14.51 27.38
N ASP A 197 7.60 -14.17 26.78
CA ASP A 197 7.73 -13.14 25.75
C ASP A 197 8.87 -13.49 24.76
N PHE A 198 9.11 -12.58 23.80
CA PHE A 198 10.29 -12.63 22.91
C PHE A 198 11.32 -11.56 23.27
N GLY A 199 11.28 -11.04 24.49
CA GLY A 199 12.20 -10.00 24.99
C GLY A 199 12.93 -10.51 26.24
N PRO A 200 12.60 -10.00 27.45
CA PRO A 200 13.33 -10.34 28.68
C PRO A 200 13.48 -11.83 28.97
N SER A 201 12.52 -12.68 28.57
CA SER A 201 12.58 -14.13 28.76
C SER A 201 13.78 -14.80 28.09
N TRP A 202 14.40 -14.15 27.10
CA TRP A 202 15.52 -14.68 26.30
C TRP A 202 16.88 -14.13 26.71
N ARG A 203 16.90 -13.06 27.53
CA ARG A 203 18.11 -12.34 27.95
C ARG A 203 19.17 -13.25 28.58
N THR A 204 18.75 -14.25 29.34
CA THR A 204 19.66 -15.13 30.10
C THR A 204 20.30 -16.25 29.26
N GLY A 205 19.88 -16.41 28.01
CA GLY A 205 20.31 -17.51 27.13
C GLY A 205 19.68 -18.87 27.43
N LEU A 206 19.03 -19.04 28.59
CA LEU A 206 18.45 -20.32 29.02
C LEU A 206 17.36 -20.85 28.07
N ALA A 207 16.54 -19.95 27.50
CA ALA A 207 15.50 -20.31 26.55
C ALA A 207 16.07 -20.90 25.24
N PHE A 208 17.21 -20.38 24.76
CA PHE A 208 17.89 -20.91 23.58
C PHE A 208 18.43 -22.32 23.84
N PHE A 209 19.11 -22.53 24.97
CA PHE A 209 19.59 -23.86 25.35
C PHE A 209 18.47 -24.87 25.53
N ALA A 210 17.33 -24.46 26.10
CA ALA A 210 16.17 -25.32 26.24
C ALA A 210 15.63 -25.79 24.87
N LEU A 211 15.59 -24.91 23.87
CA LEU A 211 15.22 -25.28 22.50
C LEU A 211 16.24 -26.22 21.85
N ILE A 212 17.54 -25.92 21.97
CA ILE A 212 18.62 -26.76 21.41
C ILE A 212 18.55 -28.17 22.02
N ASN A 213 18.47 -28.29 23.34
CA ASN A 213 18.41 -29.59 24.03
C ASN A 213 17.11 -30.36 23.71
N ALA A 214 16.00 -29.66 23.48
CA ALA A 214 14.75 -30.31 23.09
C ALA A 214 14.78 -30.84 21.64
N LEU A 215 15.45 -30.14 20.72
CA LEU A 215 15.62 -30.58 19.33
C LEU A 215 16.68 -31.66 19.20
N ARG A 216 17.72 -31.62 20.04
CA ARG A 216 18.80 -32.60 20.07
C ARG A 216 19.23 -32.87 21.52
N PRO A 217 18.66 -33.92 22.15
CA PRO A 217 18.94 -34.26 23.55
C PRO A 217 20.42 -34.59 23.80
N ASN A 218 20.86 -34.37 25.04
CA ASN A 218 22.20 -34.67 25.57
C ASN A 218 23.35 -33.78 25.07
N LEU A 219 23.07 -32.65 24.42
CA LEU A 219 24.09 -31.69 24.00
C LEU A 219 24.52 -30.71 25.11
N VAL A 220 23.64 -30.46 26.10
CA VAL A 220 23.79 -29.34 27.03
C VAL A 220 23.59 -29.79 28.47
N ASP A 221 24.55 -29.49 29.35
CA ASP A 221 24.38 -29.55 30.79
C ASP A 221 23.77 -28.26 31.33
N MET A 222 22.45 -28.28 31.55
CA MET A 222 21.69 -27.12 31.99
C MET A 222 22.04 -26.64 33.41
N GLU A 223 22.59 -27.51 34.27
CA GLU A 223 23.02 -27.12 35.62
C GLU A 223 24.28 -26.25 35.59
N ARG A 224 25.13 -26.46 34.58
CA ARG A 224 26.29 -25.62 34.31
C ARG A 224 25.90 -24.28 33.71
N VAL A 225 24.95 -24.27 32.77
CA VAL A 225 24.46 -23.04 32.09
C VAL A 225 23.82 -22.06 33.08
N ARG A 226 23.07 -22.54 34.08
CA ARG A 226 22.43 -21.68 35.10
C ARG A 226 23.39 -20.85 35.95
N ARG A 227 24.67 -21.24 36.03
CA ARG A 227 25.68 -20.60 36.90
C ARG A 227 26.58 -19.62 36.15
N ARG A 228 26.43 -19.51 34.83
CA ARG A 228 27.23 -18.65 33.95
C ARG A 228 26.55 -17.30 33.72
N SER A 229 27.31 -16.35 33.20
CA SER A 229 26.75 -15.05 32.80
C SER A 229 25.83 -15.18 31.58
N ASN A 230 24.89 -14.23 31.43
CA ASN A 230 23.99 -14.15 30.28
C ASN A 230 24.77 -14.14 28.96
N ARG A 231 25.85 -13.33 28.91
CA ARG A 231 26.67 -13.13 27.73
C ARG A 231 27.36 -14.41 27.26
N GLU A 232 27.97 -15.15 28.18
CA GLU A 232 28.61 -16.46 27.89
C GLU A 232 27.56 -17.47 27.41
N ASN A 233 26.40 -17.49 28.06
CA ASN A 233 25.31 -18.40 27.70
C ASN A 233 24.79 -18.12 26.28
N LEU A 234 24.55 -16.87 25.92
CA LEU A 234 24.09 -16.48 24.60
C LEU A 234 25.12 -16.84 23.52
N GLN A 235 26.41 -16.57 23.78
CA GLN A 235 27.49 -16.87 22.85
C GLN A 235 27.61 -18.37 22.56
N GLU A 236 27.58 -19.21 23.61
CA GLU A 236 27.65 -20.66 23.44
C GLU A 236 26.36 -21.23 22.82
N ALA A 237 25.19 -20.70 23.16
CA ALA A 237 23.93 -21.14 22.56
C ALA A 237 23.88 -20.87 21.04
N PHE A 238 24.31 -19.68 20.59
CA PHE A 238 24.35 -19.35 19.16
C PHE A 238 25.38 -20.20 18.41
N LEU A 239 26.54 -20.46 19.01
CA LEU A 239 27.57 -21.34 18.44
C LEU A 239 27.06 -22.79 18.30
N LEU A 240 26.39 -23.33 19.32
CA LEU A 240 25.82 -24.68 19.26
C LEU A 240 24.69 -24.78 18.23
N ALA A 241 23.84 -23.76 18.11
CA ALA A 241 22.79 -23.74 17.10
C ALA A 241 23.38 -23.77 15.67
N GLU A 242 24.48 -23.05 15.43
CA GLU A 242 25.16 -23.06 14.14
C GLU A 242 25.87 -24.39 13.87
N THR A 243 26.67 -24.87 14.81
CA THR A 243 27.51 -26.07 14.62
C THR A 243 26.72 -27.38 14.63
N GLU A 244 25.69 -27.52 15.48
CA GLU A 244 24.94 -28.77 15.65
C GLU A 244 23.61 -28.82 14.90
N LEU A 245 23.03 -27.66 14.58
CA LEU A 245 21.73 -27.56 13.89
C LEU A 245 21.82 -26.82 12.55
N GLY A 246 22.97 -26.25 12.17
CA GLY A 246 23.11 -25.50 10.92
C GLY A 246 22.27 -24.20 10.89
N ILE A 247 21.97 -23.62 12.05
CA ILE A 247 21.18 -22.39 12.17
C ILE A 247 22.15 -21.19 12.21
N PRO A 248 22.20 -20.34 11.17
CA PRO A 248 23.12 -19.20 11.11
C PRO A 248 22.89 -18.18 12.23
N GLN A 249 23.95 -17.69 12.84
CA GLN A 249 23.89 -16.73 13.96
C GLN A 249 23.38 -15.36 13.51
N LEU A 250 22.09 -15.08 13.69
CA LEU A 250 21.52 -13.77 13.31
C LEU A 250 21.66 -12.70 14.41
N LEU A 251 21.77 -13.10 15.66
CA LEU A 251 21.84 -12.21 16.81
C LEU A 251 23.24 -12.21 17.40
N ASP A 252 23.67 -11.06 17.88
CA ASP A 252 24.89 -10.93 18.66
C ASP A 252 24.55 -10.95 20.17
N PRO A 253 25.36 -11.58 21.04
CA PRO A 253 25.05 -11.68 22.47
C PRO A 253 24.82 -10.33 23.19
N GLU A 254 25.45 -9.26 22.72
CA GLU A 254 25.21 -7.87 23.18
C GLU A 254 23.81 -7.34 22.87
N ASP A 255 23.22 -7.78 21.78
CA ASP A 255 21.93 -7.28 21.32
C ASP A 255 20.77 -7.90 22.11
N VAL A 256 21.05 -9.00 22.82
CA VAL A 256 20.10 -9.74 23.64
C VAL A 256 20.35 -9.54 25.13
N ASP A 257 21.59 -9.35 25.59
CA ASP A 257 21.89 -9.05 27.00
C ASP A 257 21.65 -7.58 27.37
N VAL A 258 20.42 -7.13 27.16
CA VAL A 258 19.92 -5.78 27.48
C VAL A 258 18.59 -5.87 28.22
N ASP A 259 18.17 -4.80 28.89
CA ASP A 259 16.94 -4.82 29.71
C ASP A 259 15.66 -5.11 28.89
N LYS A 260 15.64 -4.67 27.64
CA LYS A 260 14.52 -4.87 26.70
C LYS A 260 15.03 -5.28 25.32
N PRO A 261 15.32 -6.57 25.12
CA PRO A 261 15.74 -7.09 23.81
C PRO A 261 14.66 -6.83 22.76
N ASP A 262 15.08 -6.61 21.51
CA ASP A 262 14.15 -6.37 20.41
C ASP A 262 13.38 -7.65 20.04
N GLU A 263 12.07 -7.66 20.28
CA GLU A 263 11.25 -8.86 20.12
C GLU A 263 11.21 -9.36 18.66
N LYS A 264 11.25 -8.46 17.68
CA LYS A 264 11.23 -8.83 16.25
C LYS A 264 12.50 -9.58 15.86
N SER A 265 13.64 -9.11 16.32
CA SER A 265 14.95 -9.72 16.08
C SER A 265 15.03 -11.10 16.75
N VAL A 266 14.58 -11.22 18.00
CA VAL A 266 14.50 -12.52 18.70
C VAL A 266 13.54 -13.48 17.99
N MET A 267 12.34 -13.04 17.61
CA MET A 267 11.38 -13.87 16.86
C MET A 267 11.95 -14.38 15.53
N THR A 268 12.67 -13.52 14.80
CA THR A 268 13.30 -13.86 13.50
C THR A 268 14.30 -15.01 13.66
N TYR A 269 15.12 -14.96 14.71
CA TYR A 269 16.10 -16.01 14.99
C TYR A 269 15.43 -17.30 15.51
N VAL A 270 14.51 -17.18 16.47
CA VAL A 270 13.81 -18.33 17.07
C VAL A 270 12.99 -19.10 16.03
N ALA A 271 12.37 -18.42 15.07
CA ALA A 271 11.61 -19.07 14.00
C ALA A 271 12.48 -19.99 13.12
N GLN A 272 13.80 -19.85 13.10
CA GLN A 272 14.67 -20.79 12.36
C GLN A 272 14.69 -22.20 12.98
N PHE A 273 14.54 -22.29 14.30
CA PHE A 273 14.52 -23.56 15.02
C PHE A 273 13.30 -24.43 14.65
N LEU A 274 12.19 -23.83 14.21
CA LEU A 274 10.99 -24.54 13.76
C LEU A 274 11.25 -25.48 12.58
N LYS A 275 12.21 -25.15 11.69
CA LYS A 275 12.53 -25.97 10.52
C LYS A 275 13.07 -27.36 10.89
N TYR A 276 13.56 -27.52 12.11
CA TYR A 276 14.20 -28.74 12.62
C TYR A 276 13.32 -29.55 13.56
N HIS A 277 12.01 -29.25 13.64
CA HIS A 277 11.07 -30.00 14.46
C HIS A 277 10.97 -31.49 14.00
N PRO A 278 10.99 -32.48 14.92
CA PRO A 278 11.09 -33.91 14.58
C PRO A 278 10.01 -34.46 13.63
N GLN A 279 8.86 -33.79 13.49
CA GLN A 279 7.77 -34.21 12.61
C GLN A 279 8.01 -33.93 11.11
N ARG A 280 8.98 -33.07 10.72
CA ARG A 280 9.32 -32.87 9.29
C ARG A 280 10.17 -33.99 8.70
N LYS A 281 11.06 -34.62 9.50
CA LYS A 281 11.90 -35.74 9.01
C LYS A 281 11.10 -37.01 8.68
N GLN A 282 9.87 -37.17 9.18
CA GLN A 282 8.95 -38.24 8.72
C GLN A 282 8.19 -37.85 7.45
N ARG A 283 7.95 -36.56 7.20
CA ARG A 283 7.19 -36.07 6.04
C ARG A 283 7.98 -36.14 4.73
N ASP A 284 9.30 -35.97 4.78
CA ASP A 284 10.16 -36.07 3.59
C ASP A 284 10.39 -37.53 3.13
N ALA A 285 10.17 -38.51 4.00
CA ALA A 285 10.29 -39.94 3.69
C ALA A 285 8.94 -40.67 3.52
N GLN A 286 7.83 -40.08 3.96
CA GLN A 286 6.48 -40.68 3.92
C GLN A 286 5.41 -39.75 3.33
N GLY A 287 5.82 -38.78 2.49
CA GLY A 287 4.95 -37.78 1.85
C GLY A 287 3.93 -38.31 0.84
N GLN A 288 3.49 -39.58 0.92
CA GLN A 288 2.51 -40.14 -0.01
C GLN A 288 1.26 -40.76 0.62
N GLN A 289 1.13 -40.97 1.94
CA GLN A 289 -0.01 -41.76 2.45
C GLN A 289 -0.74 -41.26 3.72
N GLN A 290 -0.29 -40.24 4.44
CA GLN A 290 -0.93 -39.88 5.73
C GLN A 290 -1.72 -38.55 5.74
N GLU A 291 -1.58 -37.67 4.73
CA GLU A 291 -2.30 -36.38 4.68
C GLU A 291 -3.79 -36.52 4.31
N GLU A 292 -4.22 -37.66 3.79
CA GLU A 292 -5.63 -37.87 3.45
C GLU A 292 -6.54 -38.10 4.67
N VAL A 293 -6.05 -38.66 5.79
CA VAL A 293 -6.97 -39.19 6.82
C VAL A 293 -7.49 -38.12 7.79
N THR A 294 -6.67 -37.16 8.23
CA THR A 294 -7.09 -36.12 9.21
C THR A 294 -7.79 -34.92 8.56
N SER A 295 -7.39 -34.54 7.34
CA SER A 295 -8.15 -33.61 6.48
C SER A 295 -9.55 -34.15 6.19
N CYS A 296 -9.66 -35.46 5.92
CA CYS A 296 -10.94 -36.11 5.67
C CYS A 296 -11.86 -36.16 6.91
N GLN A 297 -11.34 -36.12 8.14
CA GLN A 297 -12.17 -36.18 9.35
C GLN A 297 -12.93 -34.86 9.61
N ASN A 298 -12.23 -33.72 9.66
CA ASN A 298 -12.86 -32.40 9.87
C ASN A 298 -13.73 -31.98 8.67
N CYS A 299 -13.30 -32.28 7.44
CA CYS A 299 -14.15 -32.06 6.27
C CYS A 299 -15.41 -32.94 6.29
N ARG A 300 -15.34 -34.16 6.84
CA ARG A 300 -16.51 -35.05 6.96
C ARG A 300 -17.51 -34.57 8.00
N GLU A 301 -17.04 -34.02 9.13
CA GLU A 301 -17.91 -33.43 10.15
C GLU A 301 -18.59 -32.14 9.66
N GLN A 302 -17.85 -31.24 9.02
CA GLN A 302 -18.41 -30.03 8.41
C GLN A 302 -19.49 -30.37 7.36
N ARG A 303 -19.20 -31.34 6.48
CA ARG A 303 -20.18 -31.84 5.48
C ARG A 303 -21.41 -32.47 6.14
N LYS A 304 -21.23 -33.19 7.25
CA LYS A 304 -22.34 -33.79 7.99
C LYS A 304 -23.26 -32.71 8.57
N ALA A 305 -22.69 -31.68 9.21
CA ALA A 305 -23.43 -30.56 9.76
C ALA A 305 -24.22 -29.79 8.68
N LEU A 306 -23.61 -29.53 7.52
CA LEU A 306 -24.29 -28.86 6.39
C LEU A 306 -25.48 -29.69 5.85
N ARG A 307 -25.34 -31.02 5.78
CA ARG A 307 -26.44 -31.90 5.36
C ARG A 307 -27.56 -31.98 6.40
N GLU A 308 -27.23 -32.04 7.69
CA GLU A 308 -28.21 -31.98 8.77
C GLU A 308 -29.01 -30.68 8.72
N LEU A 309 -28.34 -29.56 8.48
CA LEU A 309 -28.96 -28.26 8.35
C LEU A 309 -29.90 -28.18 7.12
N LYS A 310 -29.45 -28.70 5.97
CA LYS A 310 -30.29 -28.82 4.76
C LYS A 310 -31.54 -29.67 5.02
N MET A 311 -31.38 -30.85 5.62
CA MET A 311 -32.52 -31.75 5.91
C MET A 311 -33.53 -31.09 6.84
N TRP A 312 -33.06 -30.31 7.81
CA TRP A 312 -33.94 -29.55 8.69
C TRP A 312 -34.70 -28.45 7.94
N LEU A 313 -34.06 -27.72 7.02
CA LEU A 313 -34.75 -26.74 6.14
C LEU A 313 -35.81 -27.42 5.25
N ASP A 314 -35.47 -28.55 4.64
CA ASP A 314 -36.41 -29.34 3.81
C ASP A 314 -37.58 -29.92 4.65
N GLN A 315 -37.37 -30.17 5.95
CA GLN A 315 -38.45 -30.60 6.85
C GLN A 315 -39.35 -29.41 7.19
N LEU A 316 -38.77 -28.25 7.51
CA LEU A 316 -39.51 -27.04 7.83
C LEU A 316 -40.40 -26.58 6.66
N GLU A 317 -39.90 -26.66 5.42
CA GLU A 317 -40.67 -26.38 4.20
C GLU A 317 -41.86 -27.33 4.05
N ARG A 318 -41.65 -28.65 4.25
CA ARG A 318 -42.72 -29.65 4.18
C ARG A 318 -43.77 -29.44 5.27
N ASP A 319 -43.34 -29.14 6.49
CA ASP A 319 -44.25 -28.85 7.59
C ASP A 319 -45.08 -27.59 7.28
N ALA A 320 -44.47 -26.55 6.73
CA ALA A 320 -45.18 -25.34 6.31
C ALA A 320 -46.23 -25.64 5.23
N LEU A 321 -45.89 -26.37 4.17
CA LEU A 321 -46.83 -26.75 3.12
C LEU A 321 -47.97 -27.61 3.65
N GLN A 322 -47.66 -28.62 4.47
CA GLN A 322 -48.68 -29.48 5.07
C GLN A 322 -49.65 -28.67 5.94
N THR A 323 -49.15 -27.73 6.75
CA THR A 323 -50.00 -26.88 7.60
C THR A 323 -50.94 -25.99 6.79
N GLN A 324 -50.50 -25.48 5.64
CA GLN A 324 -51.33 -24.69 4.72
C GLN A 324 -52.49 -25.51 4.13
N GLU A 325 -52.25 -26.78 3.82
CA GLU A 325 -53.25 -27.68 3.23
C GLU A 325 -54.30 -28.19 4.24
N THR A 326 -53.94 -28.32 5.52
CA THR A 326 -54.82 -28.91 6.56
C THR A 326 -56.15 -28.17 6.77
N GLY A 327 -56.27 -26.91 6.33
CA GLY A 327 -57.45 -26.07 6.56
C GLY A 327 -57.66 -25.70 8.04
N GLY A 328 -58.33 -24.58 8.30
CA GLY A 328 -58.57 -24.09 9.67
C GLY A 328 -59.07 -22.65 9.70
N SER A 329 -59.38 -22.13 10.89
CA SER A 329 -59.65 -20.70 11.04
C SER A 329 -58.36 -19.88 10.85
N LEU A 330 -58.49 -18.62 10.42
CA LEU A 330 -57.33 -17.72 10.23
C LEU A 330 -56.44 -17.67 11.49
N ALA A 331 -57.04 -17.63 12.67
CA ALA A 331 -56.32 -17.64 13.94
C ALA A 331 -55.49 -18.92 14.16
N GLN A 332 -56.03 -20.09 13.78
CA GLN A 332 -55.30 -21.36 13.90
C GLN A 332 -54.13 -21.42 12.91
N GLN A 333 -54.35 -20.99 11.66
CA GLN A 333 -53.28 -20.94 10.66
C GLN A 333 -52.16 -19.99 11.09
N TYR A 334 -52.51 -18.83 11.68
CA TYR A 334 -51.52 -17.88 12.17
C TYR A 334 -50.68 -18.41 13.34
N GLN A 335 -51.29 -19.16 14.27
CA GLN A 335 -50.56 -19.80 15.37
C GLN A 335 -49.58 -20.88 14.88
N LEU A 336 -49.96 -21.65 13.86
CA LEU A 336 -49.08 -22.64 13.24
C LEU A 336 -47.90 -21.96 12.53
N PHE A 337 -48.16 -20.89 11.77
CA PHE A 337 -47.11 -20.06 11.17
C PHE A 337 -46.13 -19.54 12.23
N LYS A 338 -46.64 -18.95 13.32
CA LYS A 338 -45.83 -18.40 14.41
C LYS A 338 -44.91 -19.46 15.04
N SER A 339 -45.41 -20.68 15.23
CA SER A 339 -44.62 -21.81 15.74
C SER A 339 -43.44 -22.16 14.81
N LEU A 340 -43.69 -22.27 13.51
CA LEU A 340 -42.65 -22.58 12.52
C LEU A 340 -41.66 -21.42 12.37
N HIS A 341 -42.14 -20.17 12.41
CA HIS A 341 -41.31 -18.97 12.35
C HIS A 341 -40.32 -18.90 13.53
N VAL A 342 -40.77 -19.20 14.75
CA VAL A 342 -39.89 -19.26 15.93
C VAL A 342 -38.81 -20.33 15.76
N GLN A 343 -39.13 -21.49 15.20
CA GLN A 343 -38.14 -22.53 14.91
C GLN A 343 -37.10 -22.08 13.89
N LEU A 344 -37.53 -21.34 12.86
CA LEU A 344 -36.64 -20.73 11.87
C LEU A 344 -35.68 -19.74 12.53
N GLU A 345 -36.23 -18.84 13.35
CA GLU A 345 -35.48 -17.77 14.00
C GLU A 345 -34.41 -18.30 14.96
N VAL A 346 -34.70 -19.37 15.71
CA VAL A 346 -33.73 -20.01 16.63
C VAL A 346 -32.49 -20.54 15.90
N ARG A 347 -32.62 -21.00 14.64
CA ARG A 347 -31.51 -21.54 13.85
C ARG A 347 -30.97 -20.60 12.78
N ARG A 348 -31.57 -19.42 12.58
CA ARG A 348 -31.21 -18.44 11.54
C ARG A 348 -29.70 -18.19 11.47
N LYS A 349 -29.05 -17.88 12.60
CA LYS A 349 -27.59 -17.62 12.64
C LYS A 349 -26.73 -18.81 12.19
N GLN A 350 -27.17 -20.03 12.47
CA GLN A 350 -26.48 -21.23 12.02
C GLN A 350 -26.61 -21.40 10.50
N VAL A 351 -27.76 -21.02 9.93
CA VAL A 351 -27.99 -21.03 8.49
C VAL A 351 -27.17 -19.94 7.81
N GLU A 352 -27.25 -18.69 8.27
CA GLU A 352 -26.48 -17.56 7.72
C GLU A 352 -24.97 -17.83 7.72
N GLY A 353 -24.44 -18.43 8.79
CA GLY A 353 -23.04 -18.85 8.85
C GLY A 353 -22.67 -19.91 7.80
N ALA A 354 -23.60 -20.77 7.40
CA ALA A 354 -23.39 -21.77 6.35
C ALA A 354 -23.43 -21.18 4.93
N LEU A 355 -24.06 -20.02 4.73
CA LEU A 355 -24.17 -19.32 3.45
C LEU A 355 -22.89 -18.55 3.06
N GLN A 356 -21.94 -18.38 3.99
CA GLN A 356 -20.66 -17.71 3.72
C GLN A 356 -19.65 -18.67 3.08
N SER A 357 -18.97 -18.25 2.02
CA SER A 357 -17.96 -19.08 1.36
C SER A 357 -16.83 -19.47 2.34
N THR A 358 -16.57 -20.77 2.41
CA THR A 358 -15.41 -21.33 3.12
C THR A 358 -14.19 -21.47 2.21
N GLN A 359 -14.34 -21.16 0.92
CA GLN A 359 -13.30 -21.31 -0.10
C GLN A 359 -12.54 -19.99 -0.32
N ARG A 360 -11.27 -20.09 -0.72
CA ARG A 360 -10.39 -18.92 -0.90
C ARG A 360 -10.71 -18.09 -2.15
N ASP A 361 -11.41 -18.69 -3.11
CA ASP A 361 -11.91 -18.10 -4.34
C ASP A 361 -13.25 -17.37 -4.17
N GLY A 362 -13.87 -17.46 -2.98
CA GLY A 362 -15.17 -16.85 -2.69
C GLY A 362 -16.37 -17.67 -3.18
N MET A 363 -16.15 -18.85 -3.79
CA MET A 363 -17.24 -19.70 -4.28
C MET A 363 -17.81 -20.60 -3.16
N LEU A 364 -19.07 -20.97 -3.26
CA LEU A 364 -19.69 -21.88 -2.30
C LEU A 364 -19.33 -23.33 -2.63
N THR A 365 -19.08 -24.14 -1.61
CA THR A 365 -19.02 -25.60 -1.79
C THR A 365 -20.38 -26.15 -2.21
N VAL A 366 -20.41 -27.34 -2.83
CA VAL A 366 -21.68 -27.99 -3.25
C VAL A 366 -22.65 -28.13 -2.07
N ASP A 367 -22.20 -28.60 -0.91
CA ASP A 367 -23.05 -28.74 0.27
C ASP A 367 -23.56 -27.36 0.77
N GLN A 368 -22.75 -26.29 0.71
CA GLN A 368 -23.18 -24.92 1.06
C GLN A 368 -24.19 -24.34 0.06
N ALA A 369 -23.99 -24.59 -1.24
CA ALA A 369 -24.93 -24.20 -2.28
C ALA A 369 -26.29 -24.91 -2.13
N LEU A 370 -26.28 -26.19 -1.73
CA LEU A 370 -27.51 -26.94 -1.44
C LEU A 370 -28.24 -26.41 -0.20
N VAL A 371 -27.51 -25.98 0.85
CA VAL A 371 -28.11 -25.28 2.00
C VAL A 371 -28.69 -23.94 1.56
N LYS A 372 -27.98 -23.17 0.74
CA LYS A 372 -28.47 -21.90 0.17
C LYS A 372 -29.77 -22.10 -0.61
N GLN A 373 -29.83 -23.12 -1.48
CA GLN A 373 -31.03 -23.45 -2.23
C GLN A 373 -32.19 -23.88 -1.31
N ALA A 374 -31.93 -24.62 -0.23
CA ALA A 374 -32.95 -24.98 0.74
C ALA A 374 -33.44 -23.76 1.56
N TRP A 375 -32.54 -22.82 1.86
CA TRP A 375 -32.86 -21.56 2.52
C TRP A 375 -33.76 -20.66 1.64
N GLU A 376 -33.45 -20.53 0.35
CA GLU A 376 -34.27 -19.79 -0.62
C GLU A 376 -35.66 -20.41 -0.85
N ARG A 377 -35.83 -21.71 -0.58
CA ARG A 377 -37.17 -22.33 -0.57
C ARG A 377 -37.87 -22.15 0.77
N ALA A 378 -37.13 -22.20 1.88
CA ALA A 378 -37.67 -21.90 3.21
C ALA A 378 -38.12 -20.44 3.36
N SER A 379 -37.60 -19.50 2.56
CA SER A 379 -38.11 -18.12 2.52
C SER A 379 -39.57 -18.00 2.06
N ASN A 380 -40.17 -19.07 1.49
CA ASN A 380 -41.62 -19.16 1.27
C ASN A 380 -42.44 -19.00 2.57
N LEU A 381 -41.84 -19.12 3.76
CA LEU A 381 -42.47 -18.75 5.03
C LEU A 381 -42.82 -17.24 5.10
N LEU A 382 -42.01 -16.36 4.51
CA LEU A 382 -42.36 -14.94 4.39
C LEU A 382 -43.56 -14.73 3.45
N ASP A 383 -43.63 -15.49 2.37
CA ASP A 383 -44.77 -15.45 1.44
C ASP A 383 -46.06 -15.94 2.11
N TRP A 384 -45.97 -16.98 2.95
CA TRP A 384 -47.12 -17.44 3.73
C TRP A 384 -47.57 -16.38 4.75
N HIS A 385 -46.64 -15.67 5.41
CA HIS A 385 -46.99 -14.56 6.28
C HIS A 385 -47.77 -13.47 5.52
N LEU A 386 -47.29 -13.09 4.33
CA LEU A 386 -47.98 -12.13 3.46
C LEU A 386 -49.39 -12.60 3.07
N GLN A 387 -49.59 -13.88 2.79
CA GLN A 387 -50.90 -14.43 2.48
C GLN A 387 -51.87 -14.36 3.69
N LEU A 388 -51.37 -14.64 4.90
CA LEU A 388 -52.16 -14.52 6.13
C LEU A 388 -52.56 -13.07 6.40
N ASP A 389 -51.66 -12.12 6.13
CA ASP A 389 -51.93 -10.70 6.27
C ASP A 389 -52.91 -10.18 5.21
N ARG A 390 -52.77 -10.62 3.95
CA ARG A 390 -53.74 -10.33 2.87
C ARG A 390 -55.14 -10.87 3.13
N SER A 391 -55.26 -11.87 3.99
CA SER A 391 -56.55 -12.49 4.34
C SER A 391 -57.31 -11.70 5.42
N LEU A 392 -56.73 -10.62 5.97
CA LEU A 392 -57.40 -9.74 6.93
C LEU A 392 -58.45 -8.83 6.26
N PRO A 393 -59.46 -8.34 7.01
CA PRO A 393 -60.43 -7.41 6.47
C PRO A 393 -59.80 -6.05 6.12
N SER A 394 -60.27 -5.42 5.05
CA SER A 394 -59.79 -4.10 4.63
C SER A 394 -60.12 -3.02 5.66
N PRO A 395 -59.18 -2.13 6.04
CA PRO A 395 -57.90 -1.86 5.38
C PRO A 395 -56.66 -2.60 5.93
N LEU A 396 -56.81 -3.59 6.82
CA LEU A 396 -55.64 -4.30 7.38
C LEU A 396 -54.89 -5.15 6.34
N ASP A 397 -55.58 -5.65 5.33
CA ASP A 397 -54.97 -6.31 4.17
C ASP A 397 -53.89 -5.44 3.51
N THR A 398 -54.22 -4.17 3.25
CA THR A 398 -53.30 -3.20 2.62
C THR A 398 -52.13 -2.86 3.52
N VAL A 399 -52.37 -2.70 4.84
CA VAL A 399 -51.30 -2.49 5.84
C VAL A 399 -50.36 -3.68 5.90
N GLY A 400 -50.88 -4.90 5.84
CA GLY A 400 -50.08 -6.13 5.83
C GLY A 400 -49.20 -6.28 4.59
N VAL A 401 -49.73 -5.96 3.41
CA VAL A 401 -48.95 -5.93 2.16
C VAL A 401 -47.83 -4.90 2.25
N TRP A 402 -48.15 -3.68 2.66
CA TRP A 402 -47.15 -2.63 2.82
C TRP A 402 -46.09 -2.98 3.87
N LEU A 403 -46.47 -3.57 5.01
CA LEU A 403 -45.53 -4.02 6.04
C LEU A 403 -44.53 -5.03 5.47
N HIS A 404 -45.01 -6.00 4.70
CA HIS A 404 -44.14 -6.98 4.06
C HIS A 404 -43.14 -6.33 3.09
N GLU A 405 -43.59 -5.39 2.26
CA GLU A 405 -42.72 -4.63 1.34
C GLU A 405 -41.70 -3.77 2.09
N ALA A 406 -42.13 -3.05 3.13
CA ALA A 406 -41.27 -2.20 3.94
C ALA A 406 -40.19 -3.01 4.69
N GLU A 407 -40.57 -4.14 5.27
CA GLU A 407 -39.59 -5.02 5.91
C GLU A 407 -38.66 -5.69 4.91
N GLY A 408 -39.15 -6.01 3.70
CA GLY A 408 -38.33 -6.48 2.59
C GLY A 408 -37.24 -5.47 2.26
N ALA A 409 -37.60 -4.19 2.11
CA ALA A 409 -36.66 -3.10 1.88
C ALA A 409 -35.61 -2.98 3.00
N LEU A 410 -36.01 -3.12 4.28
CA LEU A 410 -35.09 -3.03 5.43
C LEU A 410 -34.16 -4.24 5.56
N ARG A 411 -34.56 -5.41 5.07
CA ARG A 411 -33.77 -6.65 5.10
C ARG A 411 -32.92 -6.85 3.85
N ASP A 412 -33.02 -5.96 2.86
CA ASP A 412 -32.27 -6.08 1.61
C ASP A 412 -30.77 -5.91 1.86
N GLU A 413 -30.07 -7.04 1.94
CA GLU A 413 -28.62 -7.10 1.90
C GLU A 413 -28.17 -7.02 0.45
N MET A 414 -27.95 -5.81 -0.06
CA MET A 414 -27.44 -5.61 -1.42
C MET A 414 -26.14 -6.40 -1.65
N VAL A 415 -26.25 -7.48 -2.44
CA VAL A 415 -25.10 -8.32 -2.83
C VAL A 415 -24.41 -7.69 -4.03
N VAL A 416 -23.25 -7.06 -3.79
CA VAL A 416 -22.44 -6.43 -4.84
C VAL A 416 -21.72 -7.49 -5.68
N GLN A 417 -22.14 -7.67 -6.94
CA GLN A 417 -21.54 -8.59 -7.90
C GLN A 417 -20.86 -7.82 -9.05
N LEU A 418 -19.63 -7.33 -8.79
CA LEU A 418 -18.62 -6.78 -9.72
C LEU A 418 -18.98 -5.62 -10.69
N ALA A 419 -17.99 -4.71 -10.82
CA ALA A 419 -17.91 -3.45 -11.59
C ALA A 419 -18.61 -2.23 -10.95
N ASP A 420 -17.80 -1.24 -10.56
CA ASP A 420 -18.17 -0.16 -9.64
C ASP A 420 -19.21 0.84 -10.20
N ASP A 421 -19.26 1.07 -11.53
CA ASP A 421 -20.24 1.98 -12.14
C ASP A 421 -21.67 1.40 -12.21
N ILE A 422 -21.81 0.09 -12.44
CA ILE A 422 -23.12 -0.57 -12.45
C ILE A 422 -23.65 -0.66 -11.02
N THR A 423 -22.73 -0.82 -10.07
CA THR A 423 -23.05 -0.95 -8.64
C THR A 423 -23.69 0.33 -8.11
N ALA A 424 -23.12 1.51 -8.36
CA ALA A 424 -23.69 2.79 -7.88
C ALA A 424 -25.12 3.02 -8.39
N ASN A 425 -25.36 2.79 -9.69
CA ASN A 425 -26.69 2.92 -10.29
C ASN A 425 -27.71 1.90 -9.73
N THR A 426 -27.24 0.69 -9.40
CA THR A 426 -28.08 -0.35 -8.78
C THR A 426 -28.46 0.04 -7.36
N VAL A 427 -27.52 0.57 -6.58
CA VAL A 427 -27.79 1.10 -5.23
C VAL A 427 -28.76 2.27 -5.30
N HIS A 428 -28.55 3.21 -6.23
CA HIS A 428 -29.43 4.37 -6.41
C HIS A 428 -30.88 3.93 -6.68
N ARG A 429 -31.10 2.99 -7.62
CA ARG A 429 -32.43 2.47 -7.91
C ARG A 429 -33.07 1.80 -6.70
N ALA A 430 -32.32 1.00 -5.94
CA ALA A 430 -32.82 0.35 -4.73
C ALA A 430 -33.18 1.38 -3.66
N LEU A 431 -32.33 2.39 -3.45
CA LEU A 431 -32.60 3.49 -2.52
C LEU A 431 -33.90 4.23 -2.86
N GLU A 432 -34.12 4.58 -4.13
CA GLU A 432 -35.34 5.27 -4.56
C GLU A 432 -36.59 4.40 -4.35
N GLN A 433 -36.50 3.09 -4.65
CA GLN A 433 -37.58 2.14 -4.34
C GLN A 433 -37.87 2.08 -2.84
N HIS A 434 -36.84 2.01 -1.99
CA HIS A 434 -36.99 1.99 -0.55
C HIS A 434 -37.60 3.29 -0.01
N LYS A 435 -37.20 4.45 -0.56
CA LYS A 435 -37.78 5.76 -0.25
C LYS A 435 -39.27 5.81 -0.59
N ASP A 436 -39.65 5.29 -1.75
CA ASP A 436 -41.05 5.28 -2.18
C ASP A 436 -41.95 4.44 -1.26
N VAL A 437 -41.50 3.22 -0.89
CA VAL A 437 -42.24 2.34 0.04
C VAL A 437 -42.38 3.00 1.42
N LEU A 438 -41.29 3.54 1.96
CA LEU A 438 -41.24 4.13 3.31
C LEU A 438 -41.95 5.49 3.41
N ARG A 439 -42.19 6.18 2.29
CA ARG A 439 -42.94 7.47 2.26
C ARG A 439 -44.35 7.34 2.83
N SER A 440 -44.96 6.16 2.74
CA SER A 440 -46.33 5.89 3.21
C SER A 440 -46.42 5.40 4.67
N LEU A 441 -45.30 5.34 5.40
CA LEU A 441 -45.21 4.83 6.78
C LEU A 441 -46.21 5.49 7.73
N GLU A 442 -46.26 6.83 7.76
CA GLU A 442 -47.14 7.56 8.68
C GLU A 442 -48.63 7.28 8.41
N SER A 443 -49.00 7.16 7.14
CA SER A 443 -50.38 6.88 6.74
C SER A 443 -50.83 5.49 7.22
N HIS A 444 -50.03 4.45 6.96
CA HIS A 444 -50.33 3.10 7.41
C HIS A 444 -50.31 2.98 8.95
N GLN A 445 -49.41 3.71 9.63
CA GLN A 445 -49.38 3.75 11.09
C GLN A 445 -50.66 4.34 11.69
N GLN A 446 -51.19 5.42 11.12
CA GLN A 446 -52.45 6.02 11.57
C GLN A 446 -53.65 5.09 11.34
N ILE A 447 -53.70 4.39 10.21
CA ILE A 447 -54.75 3.40 9.90
C ILE A 447 -54.71 2.27 10.94
N PHE A 448 -53.52 1.70 11.16
CA PHE A 448 -53.34 0.59 12.08
C PHE A 448 -53.67 0.96 13.54
N GLN A 449 -53.26 2.13 14.03
CA GLN A 449 -53.53 2.58 15.40
C GLN A 449 -55.02 2.68 15.73
N ARG A 450 -55.85 3.10 14.76
CA ARG A 450 -57.31 3.17 14.94
C ARG A 450 -57.89 1.77 15.15
N ILE A 451 -57.51 0.83 14.27
CA ILE A 451 -58.03 -0.54 14.26
C ILE A 451 -57.49 -1.37 15.43
N HIS A 452 -56.23 -1.15 15.81
CA HIS A 452 -55.59 -1.87 16.90
C HIS A 452 -56.31 -1.64 18.25
N LYS A 453 -56.90 -0.45 18.43
CA LYS A 453 -57.72 -0.13 19.61
C LYS A 453 -59.04 -0.88 19.62
N ASP A 454 -59.68 -1.02 18.46
CA ASP A 454 -61.03 -1.57 18.31
C ASP A 454 -61.03 -3.11 18.18
N ARG A 455 -59.85 -3.72 17.93
CA ARG A 455 -59.61 -5.18 17.77
C ARG A 455 -60.50 -5.86 16.73
N SER A 456 -61.15 -5.07 15.89
CA SER A 456 -62.09 -5.52 14.87
C SER A 456 -62.13 -4.49 13.74
N VAL A 457 -62.53 -4.95 12.57
CA VAL A 457 -62.73 -4.11 11.38
C VAL A 457 -64.14 -4.40 10.88
N ASP A 458 -65.00 -3.37 10.84
CA ASP A 458 -66.41 -3.48 10.47
C ASP A 458 -67.16 -4.60 11.22
N GLY A 459 -66.80 -4.83 12.49
CA GLY A 459 -67.39 -5.88 13.34
C GLY A 459 -66.80 -7.29 13.16
N VAL A 460 -65.87 -7.49 12.22
CA VAL A 460 -65.12 -8.74 12.07
C VAL A 460 -63.95 -8.75 13.06
N PRO A 461 -63.90 -9.68 14.03
CA PRO A 461 -62.81 -9.76 14.99
C PRO A 461 -61.52 -10.20 14.31
N VAL A 462 -60.42 -9.52 14.65
CA VAL A 462 -59.08 -9.83 14.12
C VAL A 462 -58.33 -10.72 15.11
N PRO A 463 -57.58 -11.75 14.67
CA PRO A 463 -56.80 -12.59 15.58
C PRO A 463 -55.82 -11.76 16.42
N PRO A 464 -55.85 -11.87 17.77
CA PRO A 464 -55.05 -11.02 18.64
C PRO A 464 -53.54 -11.25 18.48
N ASP A 465 -53.14 -12.49 18.20
CA ASP A 465 -51.73 -12.84 17.98
C ASP A 465 -51.16 -12.19 16.70
N GLN A 466 -51.97 -12.08 15.64
CA GLN A 466 -51.60 -11.45 14.37
C GLN A 466 -51.59 -9.93 14.49
N LEU A 467 -52.58 -9.36 15.16
CA LEU A 467 -52.64 -7.92 15.43
C LEU A 467 -51.42 -7.46 16.25
N GLN A 468 -50.99 -8.26 17.24
CA GLN A 468 -49.81 -7.96 18.05
C GLN A 468 -48.52 -8.07 17.24
N ASP A 469 -48.38 -9.11 16.40
CA ASP A 469 -47.22 -9.27 15.51
C ASP A 469 -47.10 -8.12 14.51
N MET A 470 -48.21 -7.71 13.87
CA MET A 470 -48.22 -6.53 13.00
C MET A 470 -47.79 -5.25 13.73
N ALA A 471 -48.16 -5.09 15.01
CA ALA A 471 -47.73 -3.95 15.81
C ALA A 471 -46.21 -3.96 16.09
N GLU A 472 -45.65 -5.14 16.38
CA GLU A 472 -44.21 -5.32 16.58
C GLU A 472 -43.42 -5.02 15.30
N ARG A 473 -43.91 -5.52 14.17
CA ARG A 473 -43.34 -5.28 12.83
C ARG A 473 -43.40 -3.82 12.42
N LEU A 474 -44.54 -3.16 12.63
CA LEU A 474 -44.71 -1.74 12.37
C LEU A 474 -43.76 -0.89 13.23
N ASN A 475 -43.57 -1.27 14.50
CA ASN A 475 -42.62 -0.60 15.38
C ASN A 475 -41.16 -0.83 14.92
N PHE A 476 -40.82 -2.03 14.46
CA PHE A 476 -39.52 -2.32 13.86
C PHE A 476 -39.27 -1.46 12.62
N VAL A 477 -40.23 -1.38 11.70
CA VAL A 477 -40.12 -0.54 10.49
C VAL A 477 -39.95 0.93 10.88
N SER A 478 -40.76 1.43 11.80
CA SER A 478 -40.71 2.82 12.26
C SER A 478 -39.36 3.17 12.86
N THR A 479 -38.83 2.33 13.75
CA THR A 479 -37.54 2.57 14.44
C THR A 479 -36.31 2.35 13.55
N SER A 480 -36.40 1.49 12.54
CA SER A 480 -35.25 1.12 11.68
C SER A 480 -35.18 1.90 10.36
N SER A 481 -36.30 2.48 9.90
CA SER A 481 -36.40 3.19 8.61
C SER A 481 -35.33 4.26 8.39
N ASN A 482 -35.13 5.15 9.36
CA ASN A 482 -34.16 6.25 9.24
C ASN A 482 -32.72 5.73 9.14
N ALA A 483 -32.35 4.77 10.01
CA ALA A 483 -31.02 4.17 9.98
C ALA A 483 -30.75 3.43 8.66
N HIS A 484 -31.75 2.74 8.11
CA HIS A 484 -31.65 2.07 6.82
C HIS A 484 -31.46 3.05 5.67
N LEU A 485 -32.28 4.10 5.58
CA LEU A 485 -32.15 5.10 4.52
C LEU A 485 -30.80 5.81 4.56
N ALA A 486 -30.34 6.19 5.76
CA ALA A 486 -29.02 6.80 5.94
C ALA A 486 -27.89 5.84 5.51
N ARG A 487 -28.00 4.54 5.83
CA ARG A 487 -27.06 3.50 5.38
C ARG A 487 -27.04 3.39 3.85
N MET A 488 -28.20 3.37 3.22
CA MET A 488 -28.32 3.23 1.75
C MET A 488 -27.78 4.46 1.02
N GLU A 489 -28.04 5.68 1.51
CA GLU A 489 -27.45 6.91 0.97
C GLU A 489 -25.92 6.95 1.12
N PHE A 490 -25.40 6.45 2.25
CA PHE A 490 -23.96 6.27 2.41
C PHE A 490 -23.39 5.27 1.40
N LEU A 491 -24.05 4.13 1.19
CA LEU A 491 -23.61 3.11 0.22
C LEU A 491 -23.60 3.65 -1.21
N GLU A 492 -24.62 4.42 -1.60
CA GLU A 492 -24.67 5.07 -2.91
C GLU A 492 -23.47 6.01 -3.10
N ASN A 493 -23.28 6.95 -2.17
CA ASN A 493 -22.18 7.92 -2.25
C ASN A 493 -20.80 7.26 -2.18
N LYS A 494 -20.69 6.17 -1.41
CA LYS A 494 -19.49 5.35 -1.34
C LYS A 494 -19.13 4.80 -2.72
N HIS A 495 -20.08 4.20 -3.42
CA HIS A 495 -19.83 3.62 -4.74
C HIS A 495 -19.58 4.69 -5.81
N HIS A 496 -20.30 5.83 -5.78
CA HIS A 496 -20.00 6.96 -6.65
C HIS A 496 -18.57 7.49 -6.47
N MET A 497 -18.11 7.64 -5.22
CA MET A 497 -16.73 8.07 -4.94
C MET A 497 -15.70 7.06 -5.45
N GLN A 498 -15.93 5.76 -5.23
CA GLN A 498 -15.03 4.71 -5.71
C GLN A 498 -14.92 4.70 -7.24
N ALA A 499 -16.06 4.78 -7.94
CA ALA A 499 -16.10 4.86 -9.40
C ALA A 499 -15.35 6.11 -9.92
N PHE A 500 -15.58 7.27 -9.31
CA PHE A 500 -14.88 8.51 -9.66
C PHE A 500 -13.36 8.36 -9.53
N LEU A 501 -12.88 7.83 -8.40
CA LEU A 501 -11.45 7.62 -8.17
C LEU A 501 -10.85 6.60 -9.15
N MET A 502 -11.56 5.51 -9.45
CA MET A 502 -11.11 4.52 -10.43
C MET A 502 -10.96 5.10 -11.84
N ILE A 503 -11.92 5.89 -12.31
CA ILE A 503 -11.84 6.55 -13.62
C ILE A 503 -10.62 7.47 -13.66
N ALA A 504 -10.41 8.24 -12.60
CA ALA A 504 -9.28 9.15 -12.50
C ALA A 504 -7.93 8.42 -12.49
N GLU A 505 -7.80 7.31 -11.75
CA GLU A 505 -6.60 6.48 -11.77
C GLU A 505 -6.34 5.86 -13.14
N SER A 506 -7.39 5.41 -13.84
CA SER A 506 -7.28 4.88 -15.19
C SER A 506 -6.75 5.94 -16.17
N LYS A 507 -7.28 7.17 -16.09
CA LYS A 507 -6.80 8.31 -16.86
C LYS A 507 -5.37 8.68 -16.53
N LEU A 508 -5.02 8.72 -15.24
CA LEU A 508 -3.66 9.01 -14.81
C LEU A 508 -2.66 8.00 -15.36
N LYS A 509 -2.98 6.70 -15.29
CA LYS A 509 -2.16 5.62 -15.89
C LYS A 509 -1.88 5.86 -17.36
N PHE A 510 -2.85 6.40 -18.10
CA PHE A 510 -2.69 6.73 -19.52
C PHE A 510 -1.77 7.94 -19.76
N TRP A 511 -1.65 8.88 -18.82
CA TRP A 511 -0.83 10.09 -18.98
C TRP A 511 0.61 9.99 -18.47
N ILE A 512 0.89 9.01 -17.61
CA ILE A 512 2.22 8.81 -17.00
C ILE A 512 3.06 7.74 -17.71
N VAL A 513 2.61 7.24 -18.85
CA VAL A 513 3.37 6.29 -19.68
C VAL A 513 4.54 6.99 -20.38
N LYS A 514 5.46 6.20 -20.94
CA LYS A 514 6.48 6.69 -21.85
C LYS A 514 5.83 7.33 -23.09
N TYR A 515 6.38 8.46 -23.51
CA TYR A 515 5.77 9.31 -24.53
C TYR A 515 6.12 8.89 -25.96
N GLY A 516 5.18 9.04 -26.88
CA GLY A 516 5.41 8.81 -28.30
C GLY A 516 5.95 10.06 -29.01
N GLN A 517 5.63 10.18 -30.30
CA GLN A 517 5.89 11.37 -31.12
C GLN A 517 5.10 12.59 -30.62
N GLN A 518 5.53 13.77 -31.05
CA GLN A 518 4.92 15.06 -30.67
C GLN A 518 3.39 15.06 -30.77
N GLU A 519 2.82 14.65 -31.91
CA GLU A 519 1.35 14.62 -32.14
C GLU A 519 0.60 13.76 -31.11
N SER A 520 1.20 12.63 -30.70
CA SER A 520 0.62 11.76 -29.69
C SER A 520 0.63 12.41 -28.30
N VAL A 521 1.67 13.18 -27.98
CA VAL A 521 1.79 13.90 -26.71
C VAL A 521 0.81 15.09 -26.69
N GLU A 522 0.61 15.77 -27.83
CA GLU A 522 -0.39 16.83 -27.97
C GLU A 522 -1.81 16.30 -27.74
N LEU A 523 -2.15 15.13 -28.31
CA LEU A 523 -3.43 14.47 -28.07
C LEU A 523 -3.62 14.12 -26.58
N MET A 524 -2.55 13.67 -25.93
CA MET A 524 -2.54 13.37 -24.50
C MET A 524 -2.78 14.61 -23.65
N LEU A 525 -2.13 15.74 -23.97
CA LEU A 525 -2.34 17.02 -23.30
C LEU A 525 -3.76 17.56 -23.53
N HIS A 526 -4.30 17.42 -24.74
CA HIS A 526 -5.69 17.76 -25.00
C HIS A 526 -6.66 16.92 -24.15
N ASN A 527 -6.39 15.61 -24.04
CA ASN A 527 -7.19 14.72 -23.20
C ASN A 527 -7.14 15.14 -21.73
N TYR A 528 -5.96 15.47 -21.22
CA TYR A 528 -5.75 16.00 -19.88
C TYR A 528 -6.55 17.28 -19.65
N ILE A 529 -6.42 18.28 -20.52
CA ILE A 529 -7.12 19.57 -20.41
C ILE A 529 -8.64 19.35 -20.43
N SER A 530 -9.12 18.47 -21.32
CA SER A 530 -10.53 18.15 -21.40
C SER A 530 -11.07 17.51 -20.12
N PHE A 531 -10.34 16.56 -19.52
CA PHE A 531 -10.79 15.87 -18.31
C PHE A 531 -10.60 16.72 -17.05
N VAL A 532 -9.45 17.37 -16.89
CA VAL A 532 -9.13 18.08 -15.65
C VAL A 532 -9.75 19.46 -15.61
N GLU A 533 -9.58 20.24 -16.69
CA GLU A 533 -10.00 21.65 -16.71
C GLU A 533 -11.46 21.79 -17.18
N LYS A 534 -11.83 21.20 -18.34
CA LYS A 534 -13.18 21.39 -18.88
C LYS A 534 -14.25 20.65 -18.07
N GLN A 535 -13.97 19.43 -17.63
CA GLN A 535 -14.90 18.67 -16.78
C GLN A 535 -14.81 19.04 -15.30
N ARG A 536 -13.95 20.01 -14.90
CA ARG A 536 -13.84 20.50 -13.51
C ARG A 536 -13.58 19.37 -12.51
N PHE A 537 -12.55 18.58 -12.80
CA PHE A 537 -12.24 17.34 -12.07
C PHE A 537 -12.11 17.55 -10.55
N PHE A 538 -11.39 18.60 -10.13
CA PHE A 538 -11.16 18.88 -8.72
C PHE A 538 -12.43 19.35 -8.01
N GLU A 539 -13.24 20.18 -8.68
CA GLU A 539 -14.52 20.64 -8.13
C GLU A 539 -15.53 19.48 -7.98
N ASN A 540 -15.55 18.55 -8.93
CA ASN A 540 -16.42 17.37 -8.87
C ASN A 540 -16.04 16.47 -7.69
N TYR A 541 -14.75 16.27 -7.42
CA TYR A 541 -14.31 15.56 -6.22
C TYR A 541 -14.84 16.23 -4.95
N GLU A 542 -14.70 17.56 -4.82
CA GLU A 542 -15.16 18.29 -3.64
C GLU A 542 -16.67 18.15 -3.42
N VAL A 543 -17.47 18.16 -4.50
CA VAL A 543 -18.92 17.94 -4.43
C VAL A 543 -19.24 16.51 -3.97
N LEU A 544 -18.63 15.50 -4.59
CA LEU A 544 -18.84 14.10 -4.23
C LEU A 544 -18.38 13.80 -2.80
N PHE A 545 -17.23 14.33 -2.40
CA PHE A 545 -16.67 14.12 -1.07
C PHE A 545 -17.52 14.79 0.01
N ARG A 546 -18.10 15.97 -0.26
CA ARG A 546 -19.04 16.62 0.65
C ARG A 546 -20.29 15.77 0.85
N SER A 547 -20.91 15.30 -0.24
CA SER A 547 -22.11 14.45 -0.15
C SER A 547 -21.83 13.13 0.58
N LEU A 548 -20.69 12.50 0.30
CA LEU A 548 -20.22 11.30 1.01
C LEU A 548 -20.02 11.56 2.51
N LYS A 549 -19.45 12.71 2.88
CA LYS A 549 -19.24 13.08 4.27
C LYS A 549 -20.56 13.29 5.00
N GLU A 550 -21.49 14.02 4.38
CA GLU A 550 -22.83 14.27 4.94
C GLU A 550 -23.61 12.96 5.15
N SER A 551 -23.62 12.05 4.17
CA SER A 551 -24.30 10.76 4.31
C SER A 551 -23.60 9.81 5.30
N ALA A 552 -22.26 9.86 5.40
CA ALA A 552 -21.51 9.14 6.41
C ALA A 552 -21.85 9.60 7.84
N GLU A 553 -21.94 10.91 8.07
CA GLU A 553 -22.30 11.49 9.36
C GLU A 553 -23.75 11.13 9.73
N ALA A 554 -24.68 11.23 8.77
CA ALA A 554 -26.07 10.82 8.96
C ALA A 554 -26.17 9.33 9.34
N TYR A 555 -25.47 8.45 8.62
CA TYR A 555 -25.49 7.01 8.90
C TYR A 555 -24.94 6.68 10.30
N VAL A 556 -23.78 7.25 10.67
CA VAL A 556 -23.18 7.04 12.00
C VAL A 556 -24.08 7.57 13.11
N SER A 557 -24.76 8.70 12.88
CA SER A 557 -25.68 9.28 13.86
C SER A 557 -26.95 8.45 14.05
N ALA A 558 -27.45 7.82 12.98
CA ALA A 558 -28.67 7.02 13.00
C ALA A 558 -28.44 5.60 13.56
N ASP A 559 -27.26 5.03 13.37
CA ASP A 559 -26.90 3.68 13.80
C ASP A 559 -25.95 3.66 15.01
N SER A 560 -26.34 4.38 16.07
CA SER A 560 -25.56 4.51 17.32
C SER A 560 -25.31 3.20 18.09
N SER A 561 -25.84 2.07 17.60
CA SER A 561 -25.79 0.77 18.26
C SER A 561 -24.67 -0.15 17.77
N VAL A 562 -24.07 0.14 16.59
CA VAL A 562 -23.11 -0.75 15.92
C VAL A 562 -21.73 -0.07 15.76
N ASP A 563 -20.86 -0.27 16.75
CA ASP A 563 -19.45 0.21 16.79
C ASP A 563 -18.62 -0.27 15.57
N GLU A 564 -19.01 -1.39 14.96
CA GLU A 564 -18.39 -1.94 13.75
C GLU A 564 -18.70 -1.11 12.49
N GLY A 565 -19.90 -0.53 12.38
CA GLY A 565 -20.33 0.30 11.26
C GLY A 565 -19.58 1.63 11.22
N GLU A 566 -19.48 2.31 12.37
CA GLU A 566 -18.74 3.57 12.51
C GLU A 566 -17.25 3.42 12.20
N MET A 567 -16.60 2.36 12.72
CA MET A 567 -15.21 2.06 12.38
C MET A 567 -15.01 1.79 10.88
N GLY A 568 -15.96 1.08 10.25
CA GLY A 568 -15.96 0.83 8.81
C GLY A 568 -16.03 2.13 7.99
N VAL A 569 -16.97 3.01 8.34
CA VAL A 569 -17.13 4.34 7.71
C VAL A 569 -15.86 5.18 7.88
N ARG A 570 -15.35 5.32 9.11
CA ARG A 570 -14.11 6.09 9.38
C ARG A 570 -12.90 5.56 8.62
N ARG A 571 -12.80 4.25 8.48
CA ARG A 571 -11.74 3.60 7.71
C ARG A 571 -11.85 3.95 6.23
N PHE A 572 -13.03 3.76 5.63
CA PHE A 572 -13.28 4.08 4.23
C PHE A 572 -12.99 5.56 3.92
N MET A 573 -13.46 6.49 4.75
CA MET A 573 -13.20 7.92 4.59
C MET A 573 -11.70 8.25 4.60
N ARG A 574 -10.91 7.54 5.41
CA ARG A 574 -9.45 7.70 5.45
C ARG A 574 -8.78 7.16 4.19
N GLU A 575 -9.26 6.02 3.68
CA GLU A 575 -8.78 5.43 2.43
C GLU A 575 -9.01 6.40 1.26
N VAL A 576 -10.23 6.94 1.12
CA VAL A 576 -10.57 7.97 0.12
C VAL A 576 -9.65 9.19 0.22
N LEU A 577 -9.46 9.75 1.41
CA LEU A 577 -8.58 10.92 1.62
C LEU A 577 -7.12 10.63 1.26
N THR A 578 -6.64 9.42 1.55
CA THR A 578 -5.25 9.02 1.24
C THR A 578 -5.06 8.83 -0.26
N GLN A 579 -6.00 8.14 -0.91
CA GLN A 579 -6.02 7.92 -2.34
C GLN A 579 -6.10 9.26 -3.10
N TRP A 580 -6.98 10.17 -2.68
CA TRP A 580 -7.10 11.50 -3.25
C TRP A 580 -5.83 12.34 -3.14
N ARG A 581 -5.12 12.28 -2.00
CA ARG A 581 -3.85 13.01 -1.84
C ARG A 581 -2.82 12.58 -2.88
N SER A 582 -2.60 11.28 -3.06
CA SER A 582 -1.66 10.77 -4.06
C SER A 582 -2.12 11.14 -5.47
N LEU A 583 -3.34 10.76 -5.82
CA LEU A 583 -3.93 10.97 -7.14
C LEU A 583 -3.92 12.45 -7.54
N SER A 584 -4.32 13.35 -6.65
CA SER A 584 -4.40 14.77 -6.93
C SER A 584 -3.03 15.44 -7.05
N MET A 585 -1.99 14.91 -6.40
CA MET A 585 -0.61 15.38 -6.61
C MET A 585 -0.09 14.92 -7.98
N GLU A 586 -0.29 13.65 -8.32
CA GLU A 586 0.16 13.07 -9.59
C GLU A 586 -0.54 13.75 -10.77
N VAL A 587 -1.87 13.89 -10.75
CA VAL A 587 -2.64 14.58 -11.79
C VAL A 587 -2.14 16.02 -11.98
N ARG A 588 -1.85 16.76 -10.90
CA ARG A 588 -1.31 18.13 -11.03
C ARG A 588 0.07 18.18 -11.69
N SER A 589 0.87 17.13 -11.53
CA SER A 589 2.22 17.07 -12.12
C SER A 589 2.21 16.73 -13.62
N VAL A 590 1.17 16.04 -14.11
CA VAL A 590 1.07 15.58 -15.50
C VAL A 590 1.16 16.72 -16.50
N LYS A 591 0.43 17.82 -16.28
CA LYS A 591 0.41 18.95 -17.22
C LYS A 591 1.81 19.49 -17.50
N SER A 592 2.57 19.77 -16.44
CA SER A 592 3.92 20.30 -16.54
C SER A 592 4.86 19.33 -17.27
N MET A 593 4.72 18.03 -17.05
CA MET A 593 5.52 17.03 -17.76
C MET A 593 5.18 16.98 -19.25
N LEU A 594 3.89 16.97 -19.61
CA LEU A 594 3.44 16.97 -21.00
C LEU A 594 3.90 18.24 -21.74
N GLU A 595 3.76 19.40 -21.11
CA GLU A 595 4.24 20.68 -21.66
C GLU A 595 5.77 20.66 -21.83
N GLN A 596 6.51 20.11 -20.87
CA GLN A 596 7.96 19.99 -20.97
C GLN A 596 8.39 19.06 -22.12
N VAL A 597 7.71 17.94 -22.32
CA VAL A 597 7.98 17.02 -23.43
C VAL A 597 7.70 17.68 -24.77
N LEU A 598 6.59 18.40 -24.91
CA LEU A 598 6.27 19.14 -26.12
C LEU A 598 7.28 20.25 -26.41
N PHE A 599 7.70 21.00 -25.38
CA PHE A 599 8.74 22.01 -25.52
C PHE A 599 10.06 21.40 -26.03
N ASN A 600 10.46 20.23 -25.49
CA ASN A 600 11.69 19.57 -25.97
C ASN A 600 11.55 19.02 -27.39
N TRP A 601 10.36 18.55 -27.78
CA TRP A 601 10.09 18.17 -29.19
C TRP A 601 10.21 19.36 -30.14
N GLU A 602 9.64 20.51 -29.78
CA GLU A 602 9.71 21.74 -30.58
C GLU A 602 11.17 22.23 -30.68
N GLN A 603 11.89 22.28 -29.57
CA GLN A 603 13.30 22.67 -29.53
C GLN A 603 14.18 21.70 -30.34
N TYR A 604 14.01 20.39 -30.17
CA TYR A 604 14.77 19.38 -30.90
C TYR A 604 14.51 19.48 -32.41
N THR A 605 13.24 19.55 -32.83
CA THR A 605 12.88 19.60 -34.25
C THR A 605 13.38 20.89 -34.91
N SER A 606 13.24 22.03 -34.24
CA SER A 606 13.72 23.32 -34.72
C SER A 606 15.24 23.36 -34.86
N THR A 607 15.96 22.93 -33.82
CA THR A 607 17.43 22.92 -33.79
C THR A 607 18.03 21.93 -34.79
N VAL A 608 17.45 20.73 -34.94
CA VAL A 608 17.88 19.77 -35.96
C VAL A 608 17.71 20.37 -37.36
N THR A 609 16.55 20.98 -37.64
CA THR A 609 16.27 21.55 -38.97
C THR A 609 17.25 22.67 -39.31
N SER A 610 17.49 23.59 -38.38
CA SER A 610 18.42 24.71 -38.60
C SER A 610 19.87 24.25 -38.68
N LEU A 611 20.30 23.34 -37.81
CA LEU A 611 21.68 22.83 -37.77
C LEU A 611 21.99 21.98 -38.99
N GLN A 612 21.03 21.19 -39.47
CA GLN A 612 21.22 20.38 -40.67
C GLN A 612 21.42 21.25 -41.91
N ALA A 613 20.59 22.28 -42.11
CA ALA A 613 20.76 23.23 -43.20
C ALA A 613 22.11 23.95 -43.11
N TRP A 614 22.50 24.40 -41.92
CA TRP A 614 23.80 25.04 -41.72
C TRP A 614 24.98 24.09 -41.97
N LEU A 615 24.89 22.82 -41.57
CA LEU A 615 25.94 21.84 -41.81
C LEU A 615 26.15 21.60 -43.31
N GLU A 616 25.08 21.57 -44.10
CA GLU A 616 25.15 21.46 -45.56
C GLU A 616 25.87 22.66 -46.18
N ASP A 617 25.49 23.88 -45.80
CA ASP A 617 26.15 25.11 -46.24
C ASP A 617 27.62 25.18 -45.79
N ALA A 618 27.91 24.71 -44.57
CA ALA A 618 29.24 24.72 -43.98
C ALA A 618 30.18 23.73 -44.68
N GLU A 619 29.68 22.55 -45.05
CA GLU A 619 30.40 21.55 -45.85
C GLU A 619 30.75 22.12 -47.24
N GLU A 620 29.85 22.89 -47.87
CA GLU A 620 30.14 23.58 -49.13
C GLU A 620 31.18 24.69 -48.93
N ALA A 621 31.04 25.51 -47.89
CA ALA A 621 31.97 26.60 -47.56
C ALA A 621 33.42 26.11 -47.32
N LEU A 622 33.61 24.86 -46.88
CA LEU A 622 34.94 24.26 -46.71
C LEU A 622 35.73 24.14 -48.02
N SER A 623 35.06 24.12 -49.18
CA SER A 623 35.71 24.10 -50.50
C SER A 623 36.13 25.49 -51.01
N GLN A 624 35.72 26.56 -50.32
CA GLN A 624 35.91 27.94 -50.75
C GLN A 624 37.25 28.54 -50.27
N PRO A 625 37.66 29.71 -50.80
CA PRO A 625 38.86 30.42 -50.36
C PRO A 625 38.80 30.85 -48.88
N GLU A 626 39.98 31.04 -48.27
CA GLU A 626 40.14 31.33 -46.83
C GLU A 626 39.36 32.56 -46.33
N ASN A 627 39.22 33.59 -47.16
CA ASN A 627 38.46 34.79 -46.80
C ASN A 627 36.96 34.49 -46.63
N THR A 628 36.39 33.71 -47.54
CA THR A 628 34.99 33.27 -47.51
C THR A 628 34.72 32.34 -46.33
N LYS A 629 35.66 31.44 -46.01
CA LYS A 629 35.57 30.59 -44.81
C LYS A 629 35.52 31.41 -43.53
N ARG A 630 36.41 32.39 -43.41
CA ARG A 630 36.51 33.23 -42.22
C ARG A 630 35.25 34.07 -41.99
N GLU A 631 34.62 34.54 -43.06
CA GLU A 631 33.36 35.27 -43.01
C GLU A 631 32.17 34.36 -42.66
N PHE A 632 32.07 33.17 -43.27
CA PHE A 632 31.01 32.20 -42.99
C PHE A 632 31.05 31.68 -41.53
N PHE A 633 32.23 31.29 -41.04
CA PHE A 633 32.40 30.74 -39.68
C PHE A 633 32.50 31.80 -38.58
N ARG A 634 32.26 33.07 -38.89
CA ARG A 634 32.28 34.15 -37.89
C ARG A 634 31.30 33.92 -36.73
N ASN A 635 30.14 33.34 -37.03
CA ASN A 635 29.09 33.05 -36.05
C ASN A 635 29.14 31.60 -35.54
N LEU A 636 30.30 30.94 -35.59
CA LEU A 636 30.44 29.53 -35.18
C LEU A 636 30.02 29.30 -33.72
N SER A 637 30.20 30.28 -32.83
CA SER A 637 29.76 30.21 -31.42
C SER A 637 28.25 29.97 -31.27
N HIS A 638 27.43 30.66 -32.06
CA HIS A 638 25.98 30.45 -32.06
C HIS A 638 25.62 29.00 -32.42
N TRP A 639 26.31 28.42 -33.40
CA TRP A 639 26.07 27.03 -33.82
C TRP A 639 26.57 25.99 -32.83
N ILE A 640 27.63 26.31 -32.07
CA ILE A 640 28.05 25.49 -30.92
C ILE A 640 26.91 25.41 -29.89
N ASP A 641 26.28 26.55 -29.58
CA ASP A 641 25.16 26.62 -28.65
C ASP A 641 23.92 25.88 -29.19
N GLN A 642 23.60 26.02 -30.48
CA GLN A 642 22.51 25.28 -31.14
C GLN A 642 22.73 23.76 -31.11
N HIS A 643 23.96 23.31 -31.38
CA HIS A 643 24.33 21.90 -31.29
C HIS A 643 24.22 21.36 -29.85
N ALA A 644 24.60 22.16 -28.85
CA ALA A 644 24.41 21.81 -27.43
C ALA A 644 22.92 21.68 -27.09
N ALA A 645 22.10 22.67 -27.47
CA ALA A 645 20.66 22.68 -27.24
C ALA A 645 19.95 21.48 -27.91
N MET A 646 20.33 21.12 -29.14
CA MET A 646 19.83 19.92 -29.82
C MET A 646 20.12 18.65 -29.02
N ASN A 647 21.35 18.51 -28.50
CA ASN A 647 21.74 17.36 -27.71
C ASN A 647 21.00 17.31 -26.37
N ASP A 648 20.83 18.43 -25.69
CA ASP A 648 20.10 18.49 -24.42
C ASP A 648 18.63 18.10 -24.60
N ALA A 649 17.96 18.67 -25.61
CA ALA A 649 16.57 18.34 -25.94
C ALA A 649 16.42 16.88 -26.39
N GLY A 650 17.31 16.40 -27.26
CA GLY A 650 17.28 15.03 -27.75
C GLY A 650 17.55 13.99 -26.65
N ASN A 651 18.48 14.26 -25.73
CA ASN A 651 18.74 13.39 -24.58
C ASN A 651 17.55 13.37 -23.61
N PHE A 652 16.90 14.50 -23.37
CA PHE A 652 15.66 14.55 -22.58
C PHE A 652 14.59 13.65 -23.21
N LEU A 653 14.33 13.81 -24.52
CA LEU A 653 13.33 13.03 -25.23
C LEU A 653 13.64 11.53 -25.22
N ILE A 654 14.90 11.14 -25.41
CA ILE A 654 15.36 9.73 -25.31
C ILE A 654 15.06 9.13 -23.93
N GLU A 655 15.11 9.93 -22.86
CA GLU A 655 14.83 9.44 -21.52
C GLU A 655 13.33 9.37 -21.22
N THR A 656 12.52 10.23 -21.82
CA THR A 656 11.08 10.35 -21.55
C THR A 656 10.19 9.57 -22.52
N CYS A 657 10.64 9.33 -23.74
CA CYS A 657 9.87 8.67 -24.79
C CYS A 657 9.96 7.13 -24.72
N ASP A 658 9.09 6.45 -25.49
CA ASP A 658 9.11 5.00 -25.63
C ASP A 658 10.38 4.50 -26.34
N GLU A 659 10.60 3.19 -26.31
CA GLU A 659 11.84 2.58 -26.84
C GLU A 659 12.02 2.80 -28.34
N THR A 660 10.92 2.84 -29.11
CA THR A 660 10.98 2.99 -30.57
C THR A 660 11.45 4.39 -30.94
N ILE A 661 10.81 5.40 -30.36
CA ILE A 661 11.16 6.80 -30.55
C ILE A 661 12.55 7.10 -30.00
N SER A 662 12.89 6.51 -28.84
CA SER A 662 14.22 6.65 -28.26
C SER A 662 15.33 6.06 -29.13
N LEU A 663 15.06 4.98 -29.86
CA LEU A 663 16.02 4.40 -30.80
C LEU A 663 16.24 5.31 -32.00
N ASP A 664 15.15 5.84 -32.57
CA ASP A 664 15.20 6.73 -33.73
C ASP A 664 15.94 8.03 -33.41
N LEU A 665 15.64 8.64 -32.26
CA LEU A 665 16.34 9.84 -31.76
C LEU A 665 17.84 9.58 -31.56
N LYS A 666 18.21 8.41 -30.99
CA LYS A 666 19.62 8.04 -30.84
C LYS A 666 20.34 7.91 -32.18
N GLN A 667 19.69 7.32 -33.18
CA GLN A 667 20.27 7.18 -34.52
C GLN A 667 20.46 8.54 -35.18
N GLN A 668 19.46 9.42 -35.12
CA GLN A 668 19.55 10.76 -35.69
C GLN A 668 20.62 11.61 -35.00
N LEU A 669 20.67 11.61 -33.66
CA LEU A 669 21.73 12.28 -32.91
C LEU A 669 23.11 11.72 -33.23
N LEU A 670 23.25 10.41 -33.42
CA LEU A 670 24.53 9.81 -33.79
C LEU A 670 25.03 10.34 -35.14
N LEU A 671 24.15 10.43 -36.14
CA LEU A 671 24.47 10.96 -37.46
C LEU A 671 24.82 12.45 -37.40
N MET A 672 23.99 13.25 -36.72
CA MET A 672 24.21 14.70 -36.60
C MET A 672 25.49 15.03 -35.83
N ASN A 673 25.71 14.38 -34.68
CA ASN A 673 26.93 14.56 -33.88
C ASN A 673 28.18 14.06 -34.63
N GLY A 674 28.03 13.05 -35.50
CA GLY A 674 29.09 12.58 -36.40
C GLY A 674 29.52 13.67 -37.38
N ARG A 675 28.57 14.18 -38.18
CA ARG A 675 28.81 15.27 -39.15
C ARG A 675 29.37 16.51 -38.48
N TRP A 676 28.77 16.94 -37.37
CA TRP A 676 29.26 18.08 -36.59
C TRP A 676 30.71 17.89 -36.14
N ARG A 677 31.07 16.72 -35.61
CA ARG A 677 32.43 16.44 -35.13
C ARG A 677 33.46 16.52 -36.26
N GLU A 678 33.16 15.92 -37.40
CA GLU A 678 34.04 15.94 -38.58
C GLU A 678 34.28 17.38 -39.06
N LEU A 679 33.20 18.17 -39.18
CA LEU A 679 33.27 19.56 -39.55
C LEU A 679 34.03 20.40 -38.50
N PHE A 680 33.66 20.28 -37.22
CA PHE A 680 34.23 21.07 -36.13
C PHE A 680 35.74 20.88 -35.97
N LEU A 681 36.27 19.68 -36.22
CA LEU A 681 37.72 19.44 -36.20
C LEU A 681 38.47 20.33 -37.20
N THR A 682 37.84 20.65 -38.33
CA THR A 682 38.42 21.50 -39.38
C THR A 682 38.21 22.99 -39.13
N VAL A 683 37.10 23.39 -38.50
CA VAL A 683 36.71 24.80 -38.35
C VAL A 683 36.91 25.39 -36.96
N LYS A 684 37.32 24.60 -35.95
CA LYS A 684 37.48 25.06 -34.55
C LYS A 684 38.35 26.31 -34.36
N GLN A 685 39.26 26.57 -35.29
CA GLN A 685 40.13 27.76 -35.26
C GLN A 685 39.33 29.07 -35.42
N TYR A 686 38.20 29.04 -36.10
CA TYR A 686 37.34 30.21 -36.32
C TYR A 686 36.48 30.55 -35.10
N ALA A 687 36.33 29.62 -34.14
CA ALA A 687 35.55 29.84 -32.92
C ALA A 687 36.12 30.98 -32.04
N HIS A 688 37.41 31.30 -32.18
CA HIS A 688 38.09 32.37 -31.44
C HIS A 688 38.56 33.51 -32.36
N SER A 689 38.06 33.58 -33.60
CA SER A 689 38.59 34.50 -34.62
C SER A 689 38.48 35.96 -34.17
N GLU A 690 37.37 36.36 -33.53
CA GLU A 690 37.17 37.74 -33.07
C GLU A 690 38.10 38.11 -31.89
N GLU A 691 38.36 37.18 -30.97
CA GLU A 691 39.30 37.39 -29.87
C GLU A 691 40.74 37.50 -30.37
N LEU A 692 41.10 36.71 -31.37
CA LEU A 692 42.43 36.67 -31.96
C LEU A 692 42.70 37.92 -32.82
N GLU A 693 41.70 38.44 -33.52
CA GLU A 693 41.76 39.73 -34.20
C GLU A 693 41.85 40.90 -33.23
N LYS A 694 41.09 40.86 -32.13
CA LYS A 694 41.20 41.85 -31.05
C LYS A 694 42.60 41.86 -30.44
N TRP A 695 43.14 40.69 -30.11
CA TRP A 695 44.52 40.54 -29.60
C TRP A 695 45.56 41.07 -30.58
N ARG A 696 45.43 40.77 -31.88
CA ARG A 696 46.33 41.31 -32.90
C ARG A 696 46.28 42.83 -32.96
N LYS A 697 45.09 43.42 -32.89
CA LYS A 697 44.90 44.88 -32.89
C LYS A 697 45.50 45.53 -31.64
N ASP A 698 45.30 44.92 -30.48
CA ASP A 698 45.83 45.41 -29.21
C ASP A 698 47.35 45.26 -29.13
N HIS A 699 47.90 44.16 -29.65
CA HIS A 699 49.35 43.99 -29.80
C HIS A 699 49.95 45.04 -30.73
N LEU A 700 49.33 45.31 -31.89
CA LEU A 700 49.82 46.33 -32.82
C LEU A 700 49.82 47.73 -32.18
N LYS A 701 48.78 48.06 -31.42
CA LYS A 701 48.73 49.30 -30.64
C LYS A 701 49.83 49.38 -29.59
N ALA A 702 50.07 48.30 -28.85
CA ALA A 702 51.11 48.25 -27.84
C ALA A 702 52.52 48.42 -28.44
N VAL A 703 52.79 47.78 -29.59
CA VAL A 703 54.05 47.94 -30.32
C VAL A 703 54.25 49.37 -30.81
N LEU A 704 53.19 50.03 -31.30
CA LEU A 704 53.25 51.43 -31.71
C LEU A 704 53.54 52.37 -30.52
N ALA A 705 52.89 52.15 -29.38
CA ALA A 705 53.13 52.94 -28.17
C ALA A 705 54.56 52.77 -27.63
N LEU A 706 55.08 51.54 -27.60
CA LEU A 706 56.48 51.27 -27.20
C LEU A 706 57.48 51.94 -28.13
N LYS A 707 57.19 51.99 -29.43
CA LYS A 707 58.05 52.66 -30.41
C LYS A 707 58.06 54.17 -30.20
N GLU A 708 56.89 54.77 -29.95
CA GLU A 708 56.78 56.20 -29.66
C GLU A 708 57.52 56.58 -28.37
N LEU A 709 57.44 55.75 -27.33
CA LEU A 709 58.19 55.93 -26.09
C LEU A 709 59.70 55.84 -26.33
N LEU A 710 60.16 54.86 -27.10
CA LEU A 710 61.58 54.71 -27.44
C LEU A 710 62.11 55.91 -28.24
N ASP A 711 61.37 56.34 -29.27
CA ASP A 711 61.72 57.49 -30.10
C ASP A 711 61.76 58.79 -29.25
N SER A 712 60.83 58.95 -28.30
CA SER A 712 60.78 60.07 -27.35
C SER A 712 61.95 60.05 -26.36
N ALA A 713 62.27 58.88 -25.81
CA ALA A 713 63.41 58.70 -24.90
C ALA A 713 64.74 58.97 -25.61
N GLU A 714 64.91 58.48 -26.84
CA GLU A 714 66.09 58.72 -27.66
C GLU A 714 66.23 60.21 -28.02
N ALA A 715 65.13 60.89 -28.35
CA ALA A 715 65.12 62.33 -28.57
C ALA A 715 65.52 63.14 -27.32
N LYS A 716 65.03 62.75 -26.13
CA LYS A 716 65.40 63.40 -24.86
C LYS A 716 66.86 63.13 -24.47
N LEU A 717 67.37 61.92 -24.67
CA LEU A 717 68.76 61.54 -24.37
C LEU A 717 69.77 62.26 -25.28
N ASN A 718 69.42 62.44 -26.56
CA ASN A 718 70.28 63.11 -27.54
C ASN A 718 70.08 64.64 -27.58
N ALA A 719 69.18 65.19 -26.75
CA ALA A 719 68.98 66.62 -26.65
C ALA A 719 70.20 67.31 -26.00
N PRO A 720 70.76 68.37 -26.60
CA PRO A 720 71.91 69.07 -26.03
C PRO A 720 71.53 69.80 -24.74
N VAL A 721 72.19 69.46 -23.63
CA VAL A 721 72.00 70.11 -22.32
C VAL A 721 72.90 71.34 -22.21
N GLN A 722 72.32 72.55 -22.07
CA GLN A 722 73.11 73.73 -21.70
C GLN A 722 73.56 73.61 -20.24
N VAL A 723 74.86 73.82 -19.96
CA VAL A 723 75.42 73.57 -18.62
C VAL A 723 75.22 74.79 -17.71
N SER A 724 74.06 74.88 -17.05
CA SER A 724 73.82 75.75 -15.89
C SER A 724 73.20 74.93 -14.75
N PHE A 725 73.44 75.30 -13.49
CA PHE A 725 72.99 74.47 -12.33
C PHE A 725 71.46 74.25 -12.29
N LEU A 726 70.67 75.20 -12.78
CA LEU A 726 69.20 75.08 -12.87
C LEU A 726 68.72 74.14 -14.00
N SER A 727 69.44 74.08 -15.12
CA SER A 727 69.03 73.31 -16.30
C SER A 727 69.34 71.81 -16.16
N VAL A 728 70.42 71.43 -15.47
CA VAL A 728 70.73 70.01 -15.17
C VAL A 728 69.69 69.40 -14.22
N ARG A 729 69.22 70.16 -13.22
CA ARG A 729 68.17 69.70 -12.31
C ARG A 729 66.83 69.51 -13.01
N SER A 730 66.46 70.44 -13.91
CA SER A 730 65.24 70.30 -14.74
C SER A 730 65.32 69.09 -15.65
N PHE A 731 66.46 68.86 -16.31
CA PHE A 731 66.67 67.69 -17.17
C PHE A 731 66.54 66.37 -16.41
N LEU A 732 67.14 66.25 -15.22
CA LEU A 732 67.00 65.06 -14.39
C LEU A 732 65.54 64.82 -13.95
N GLN A 733 64.81 65.88 -13.63
CA GLN A 733 63.40 65.79 -13.25
C GLN A 733 62.51 65.39 -14.44
N ASP A 734 62.80 65.88 -15.65
CA ASP A 734 62.07 65.52 -16.88
C ASP A 734 62.38 64.10 -17.40
N VAL A 735 63.55 63.56 -17.05
CA VAL A 735 63.92 62.15 -17.29
C VAL A 735 63.26 61.24 -16.26
N GLU A 736 63.22 61.62 -14.98
CA GLU A 736 62.52 60.86 -13.93
C GLU A 736 61.02 60.76 -14.18
N VAL A 737 60.37 61.86 -14.58
CA VAL A 737 58.92 61.87 -14.85
C VAL A 737 58.60 61.13 -16.16
N GLY A 738 59.50 61.15 -17.15
CA GLY A 738 59.30 60.46 -18.43
C GLY A 738 59.44 58.93 -18.39
N PHE A 739 60.18 58.39 -17.42
CA PHE A 739 60.40 56.93 -17.29
C PHE A 739 59.54 56.25 -16.22
N ILE A 740 58.94 57.01 -15.30
CA ILE A 740 58.20 56.47 -14.14
C ILE A 740 56.68 56.75 -14.26
N GLY A 741 56.24 57.48 -15.29
CA GLY A 741 54.86 57.97 -15.44
C GLY A 741 53.94 57.27 -16.46
N GLU A 742 54.39 56.29 -17.24
CA GLU A 742 53.54 55.54 -18.20
C GLU A 742 53.53 54.02 -17.94
#